data_AF-A0A833PB72-F1
#
_entry.id   AF-A0A833PB72-F1
#
_cell.length_a   1.000
_cell.length_b   1.000
_cell.length_c   1.000
_cell.angle_alpha   90.00
_cell.angle_beta   90.00
_cell.angle_gamma   90.00
#
_symmetry.space_group_name_H-M   'P 1'
#
loop_
_entity.id
_entity.type
_entity.pdbx_description
1 polymer ?
#
loop_
_entity_poly.entity_id
_entity_poly.type
_entity_poly.pdbx_seq_one_letter_code
_entity_poly.pdbx_strand_id
1 'polypeptide(L)'
;MQSGNYNNDGAQGKNSLVVGMNSRTTVDGIDSVVIGLGNISGVKNGIAVGAGNYVNATNSVAFGLNNSLVNFGESTAIGMNNYSAGAGVAIIGNNNETIGSFNQLVGSSNKTPSGAYQSILGYGNSIEGADYNIVVGTNNNITTRYNAFGDGGRTIAIGHNNNVDGMRSGSFGQDAVIKGNGSFSFGNNNKITTDDSTALGANNNVGGVKSSVLGSSNTVAQSNTFVIGNSVATTQDNSVVLGNESSDRAATTVDKVAINGEDYTVAGAGSIANGIVSVGKVGGERQIINVAAGEVSASSTDAVNGSQLFATNKAIADSQTHYVSINDDGVQSGNYNNDGATGKNSLAVGVGAKATGENAIAIGNVTTNAANSIAIGNNNILSATAGASTVIGSNNNVTGNEAVALGSNNTVKDFSGVAVGSYNRALGYRSVTVGAENQTDGQWSSAMGLWNTAGGERATALGANNTIQGRRALGVGVVNEISSASEYSSAFGAFNKITDSTKSLTAGFSNAITGGDNNNVLGNENQLNNAKNTTVLGNKNVVAQENTQVLGSNVTTSQANSVVLGTDSTDRSATTVDKVTINGEDYAVAGVGSVANGVVSVGKVGGERQIINVAAGEVSASSTDAINGSQLYSTNQAVEKLSAGQTHYVSINDGGTQSGNYNNDGAKGVNSLAIGIGATVTSSGNDSVAIGSGAQAAARRAVVIGLNAGVGNINDGDANVLIGMNAGANNDGRWNTAVGSNSGYNTKGERNTALGDYSGHDVSGNGNIGLGGSAGNSVTGETNLAAGASAGGSVLGSHNTALGRTAGVDVIGDSNTATGLDSGSIVRGGANSAYGQSSGRNVTGDRNTAIGTSSGNNILGNYNTALAYTAGNNSIGNLNTALGFAAGQEVKGDANSAVGDSAGQRVTGNYNTAQGRTAGQDVFGIENTAVGASSGSNVGTSARPSSYNSALGINAGRNVQGDSNLALGDTAGNNVIGSRNVAVGRAAGQDLTDVNDATSLGSGSKAATTNSVALGANSQAIRDVGSEIAYIPVGVTIAGANANGGEVSIGSIGKERRLTNVAAASQDTDAVNLSQLKAAQAAATTHYVSVNDGGNQKANYNNDGATGLNSVAIGTSSLAAGTSAVALGDISNASGNFGIAIGYGARALGQDSYVLGKGSEVSGAASTTLGGGNAIAGNFSTAVGAANRVDQDSCTR
;
A
#
# COMPACT_ATOMS: atom_id res chain seq x y z
N MET A 1 103.27 85.79 -33.60
CA MET A 1 104.32 86.81 -33.78
C MET A 1 104.76 86.80 -35.24
N GLN A 2 104.93 87.90 -35.96
CA GLN A 2 104.63 89.34 -35.67
C GLN A 2 103.51 89.80 -36.65
N SER A 3 103.02 91.04 -36.76
CA SER A 3 103.19 92.35 -36.09
C SER A 3 101.82 93.09 -36.14
N GLY A 4 101.53 94.19 -35.43
CA GLY A 4 102.27 94.89 -34.39
C GLY A 4 102.25 96.42 -34.56
N ASN A 5 101.33 97.15 -33.91
CA ASN A 5 101.36 98.62 -33.82
C ASN A 5 100.82 99.15 -32.46
N TYR A 6 101.75 99.70 -31.66
CA TYR A 6 101.70 100.64 -30.53
C TYR A 6 100.63 100.72 -29.39
N ASN A 7 101.20 100.81 -28.17
CA ASN A 7 100.77 101.40 -26.87
C ASN A 7 99.71 100.68 -26.02
N ASN A 8 100.05 100.11 -24.83
CA ASN A 8 100.44 100.69 -23.51
C ASN A 8 99.32 101.49 -22.83
N ASP A 9 99.01 101.36 -21.53
CA ASP A 9 99.57 100.58 -20.40
C ASP A 9 98.44 99.85 -19.63
N GLY A 10 98.68 98.82 -18.80
CA GLY A 10 99.95 98.21 -18.38
C GLY A 10 99.77 96.73 -18.05
N ALA A 11 100.85 96.04 -17.73
CA ALA A 11 100.91 94.58 -17.59
C ALA A 11 102.01 94.12 -16.62
N GLN A 12 102.01 92.82 -16.33
CA GLN A 12 103.18 91.91 -16.28
C GLN A 12 103.37 91.13 -14.96
N GLY A 13 103.21 89.81 -15.07
CA GLY A 13 103.72 88.79 -14.15
C GLY A 13 103.59 87.41 -14.80
N LYS A 14 104.73 86.78 -15.13
CA LYS A 14 104.92 85.51 -15.89
C LYS A 14 103.79 84.45 -15.72
N ASN A 15 103.30 83.74 -16.74
CA ASN A 15 103.55 83.68 -18.22
C ASN A 15 102.43 82.83 -18.90
N SER A 16 101.66 83.23 -19.92
CA SER A 16 101.73 84.36 -20.88
C SER A 16 100.34 84.64 -21.50
N LEU A 17 100.14 85.83 -22.09
CA LEU A 17 98.84 86.50 -22.29
C LEU A 17 98.82 87.29 -23.66
N VAL A 18 97.72 87.99 -24.01
CA VAL A 18 97.55 89.08 -25.05
C VAL A 18 97.37 88.65 -26.55
N VAL A 19 96.55 89.27 -27.45
CA VAL A 19 95.15 89.85 -27.47
C VAL A 19 94.81 90.54 -28.83
N GLY A 20 93.51 90.64 -29.21
CA GLY A 20 92.97 91.71 -30.10
C GLY A 20 92.16 91.27 -31.35
N MET A 21 91.30 92.09 -31.98
CA MET A 21 90.83 93.45 -31.61
C MET A 21 89.46 93.79 -32.30
N ASN A 22 88.40 93.99 -31.51
CA ASN A 22 87.10 94.64 -31.78
C ASN A 22 86.12 94.37 -30.59
N SER A 23 86.16 95.21 -29.53
CA SER A 23 85.30 95.22 -28.30
C SER A 23 85.68 94.40 -27.03
N ARG A 24 86.57 94.96 -26.18
CA ARG A 24 86.88 94.66 -24.74
C ARG A 24 87.59 93.35 -24.30
N THR A 25 88.86 93.53 -23.96
CA THR A 25 89.74 92.68 -23.11
C THR A 25 89.49 93.06 -21.62
N THR A 26 89.98 92.41 -20.53
CA THR A 26 91.39 92.40 -20.02
C THR A 26 91.49 91.76 -18.60
N VAL A 27 92.70 91.29 -18.23
CA VAL A 27 93.35 91.17 -16.87
C VAL A 27 93.36 89.77 -16.20
N ASP A 28 94.39 89.35 -15.42
CA ASP A 28 95.89 89.32 -15.48
C ASP A 28 96.36 88.56 -14.21
N GLY A 29 97.47 87.79 -14.24
CA GLY A 29 98.14 87.31 -13.01
C GLY A 29 98.27 85.79 -12.74
N ILE A 30 99.08 85.09 -13.54
CA ILE A 30 99.67 83.75 -13.30
C ILE A 30 98.66 82.59 -13.12
N ASP A 31 97.97 82.00 -14.11
CA ASP A 31 97.99 82.08 -15.58
C ASP A 31 96.72 81.39 -16.14
N SER A 32 96.49 81.28 -17.45
CA SER A 32 96.45 82.34 -18.50
C SER A 32 95.66 81.74 -19.68
N VAL A 33 94.36 81.99 -19.89
CA VAL A 33 93.67 83.28 -20.11
C VAL A 33 94.11 83.91 -21.44
N VAL A 34 93.22 83.93 -22.47
CA VAL A 34 93.07 85.01 -23.49
C VAL A 34 92.21 84.56 -24.69
N ILE A 35 91.57 85.42 -25.46
CA ILE A 35 90.63 86.56 -25.24
C ILE A 35 90.28 86.99 -26.66
N GLY A 36 89.02 86.77 -27.02
CA GLY A 36 88.30 87.67 -27.90
C GLY A 36 87.14 88.24 -27.09
N LEU A 37 87.28 89.47 -26.58
CA LEU A 37 86.26 90.49 -26.77
C LEU A 37 84.81 90.05 -26.38
N GLY A 38 84.40 89.85 -25.12
CA GLY A 38 85.03 89.90 -23.79
C GLY A 38 84.14 89.09 -22.81
N ASN A 39 84.43 88.82 -21.54
CA ASN A 39 85.19 89.56 -20.52
C ASN A 39 85.52 88.58 -19.35
N ILE A 40 86.72 88.62 -18.76
CA ILE A 40 87.20 87.64 -17.75
C ILE A 40 87.54 88.36 -16.45
N SER A 41 87.36 87.75 -15.27
CA SER A 41 87.84 88.36 -14.03
C SER A 41 88.00 87.37 -12.87
N GLY A 42 89.18 87.34 -12.23
CA GLY A 42 89.37 86.71 -10.91
C GLY A 42 90.72 86.05 -10.67
N VAL A 43 91.18 85.21 -11.61
CA VAL A 43 92.34 84.27 -11.53
C VAL A 43 92.29 83.28 -10.33
N LYS A 44 92.69 82.02 -10.44
CA LYS A 44 94.06 81.61 -10.82
C LYS A 44 94.19 80.16 -11.35
N ASN A 45 93.54 79.89 -12.49
CA ASN A 45 93.91 78.88 -13.51
C ASN A 45 92.77 78.79 -14.54
N GLY A 46 93.06 78.94 -15.83
CA GLY A 46 92.09 78.78 -16.92
C GLY A 46 92.63 79.32 -18.26
N ILE A 47 91.86 79.81 -19.23
CA ILE A 47 90.49 80.37 -19.24
C ILE A 47 90.10 80.68 -20.71
N ALA A 48 88.80 80.58 -21.05
CA ALA A 48 88.08 81.22 -22.18
C ALA A 48 88.78 81.37 -23.56
N VAL A 49 88.48 80.47 -24.51
CA VAL A 49 88.77 80.60 -25.94
C VAL A 49 87.48 80.89 -26.73
N GLY A 50 87.46 81.95 -27.54
CA GLY A 50 86.28 82.41 -28.31
C GLY A 50 85.51 83.56 -27.64
N ALA A 51 84.51 84.12 -28.33
CA ALA A 51 83.93 85.42 -28.00
C ALA A 51 82.82 85.41 -26.92
N GLY A 52 82.79 86.43 -26.06
CA GLY A 52 81.70 86.63 -25.09
C GLY A 52 81.75 85.80 -23.81
N ASN A 53 82.75 84.92 -23.64
CA ASN A 53 82.86 84.08 -22.46
C ASN A 53 83.21 84.89 -21.19
N TYR A 54 82.60 84.51 -20.07
CA TYR A 54 82.85 85.03 -18.72
C TYR A 54 83.32 83.89 -17.80
N VAL A 55 84.43 84.08 -17.10
CA VAL A 55 84.95 83.08 -16.14
C VAL A 55 85.46 83.78 -14.90
N ASN A 56 84.84 83.43 -13.77
CA ASN A 56 85.14 83.85 -12.40
C ASN A 56 85.16 82.59 -11.51
N ALA A 57 86.13 81.71 -11.79
CA ALA A 57 86.20 80.35 -11.24
C ALA A 57 87.65 79.86 -11.22
N THR A 58 88.03 79.12 -10.17
CA THR A 58 89.40 78.58 -10.01
C THR A 58 89.56 77.29 -10.81
N ASN A 59 90.72 77.07 -11.45
CA ASN A 59 91.02 75.89 -12.28
C ASN A 59 89.94 75.58 -13.35
N SER A 60 89.45 76.60 -14.06
CA SER A 60 88.28 76.48 -14.94
C SER A 60 88.53 76.80 -16.41
N VAL A 61 87.96 75.99 -17.30
CA VAL A 61 88.14 76.04 -18.77
C VAL A 61 86.84 76.47 -19.43
N ALA A 62 86.89 77.43 -20.35
CA ALA A 62 85.76 77.78 -21.21
C ALA A 62 86.21 77.81 -22.69
N PHE A 63 85.41 77.28 -23.60
CA PHE A 63 85.76 77.16 -25.02
C PHE A 63 84.50 77.33 -25.89
N GLY A 64 84.53 78.22 -26.90
CA GLY A 64 83.38 78.57 -27.74
C GLY A 64 82.86 79.98 -27.46
N LEU A 65 81.53 80.21 -27.40
CA LEU A 65 80.93 81.54 -27.36
C LEU A 65 80.08 81.79 -26.10
N ASN A 66 80.07 83.01 -25.54
CA ASN A 66 79.11 83.46 -24.51
C ASN A 66 78.95 82.56 -23.24
N ASN A 67 79.93 81.73 -22.89
CA ASN A 67 79.83 80.85 -21.73
C ASN A 67 80.21 81.56 -20.42
N SER A 68 79.37 81.50 -19.38
CA SER A 68 79.51 82.20 -18.10
C SER A 68 79.71 81.24 -16.91
N LEU A 69 80.93 81.09 -16.42
CA LEU A 69 81.29 80.36 -15.20
C LEU A 69 81.49 81.35 -14.05
N VAL A 70 80.77 81.21 -12.93
CA VAL A 70 80.63 82.28 -11.89
C VAL A 70 81.06 81.90 -10.46
N ASN A 71 81.59 80.70 -10.20
CA ASN A 71 81.87 80.23 -8.82
C ASN A 71 83.21 79.46 -8.67
N PHE A 72 83.75 79.40 -7.45
CA PHE A 72 85.11 78.96 -7.14
C PHE A 72 85.30 77.42 -7.16
N GLY A 73 85.56 76.83 -8.33
CA GLY A 73 86.12 75.47 -8.41
C GLY A 73 86.18 74.87 -9.81
N GLU A 74 86.93 73.76 -9.94
CA GLU A 74 87.30 73.12 -11.22
C GLU A 74 86.11 72.88 -12.15
N SER A 75 85.94 73.73 -13.17
CA SER A 75 84.77 73.66 -14.06
C SER A 75 85.14 73.85 -15.52
N THR A 76 84.59 73.02 -16.40
CA THR A 76 84.82 73.07 -17.86
C THR A 76 83.52 73.40 -18.58
N ALA A 77 83.54 74.28 -19.58
CA ALA A 77 82.41 74.52 -20.50
C ALA A 77 82.88 74.62 -21.96
N ILE A 78 82.31 73.82 -22.86
CA ILE A 78 82.72 73.74 -24.27
C ILE A 78 81.49 73.87 -25.17
N GLY A 79 81.31 75.02 -25.83
CA GLY A 79 80.23 75.31 -26.80
C GLY A 79 79.72 76.76 -26.68
N MET A 80 78.41 77.00 -26.76
CA MET A 80 77.85 78.37 -26.83
C MET A 80 76.85 78.70 -25.71
N ASN A 81 76.82 79.94 -25.20
CA ASN A 81 75.80 80.46 -24.26
C ASN A 81 75.58 79.63 -22.97
N ASN A 82 76.55 78.83 -22.50
CA ASN A 82 76.35 78.05 -21.28
C ASN A 82 76.52 78.90 -20.00
N TYR A 83 75.89 78.55 -18.89
CA TYR A 83 76.01 79.21 -17.59
C TYR A 83 76.27 78.19 -16.48
N SER A 84 77.23 78.44 -15.60
CA SER A 84 77.49 77.63 -14.38
C SER A 84 77.79 78.50 -13.17
N ALA A 85 77.00 78.35 -12.10
CA ALA A 85 77.27 78.93 -10.78
C ALA A 85 77.67 77.89 -9.71
N GLY A 86 78.04 76.67 -10.11
CA GLY A 86 78.56 75.62 -9.23
C GLY A 86 80.05 75.32 -9.43
N ALA A 87 80.67 74.66 -8.45
CA ALA A 87 82.06 74.18 -8.52
C ALA A 87 82.12 72.72 -9.00
N GLY A 88 83.16 72.29 -9.73
CA GLY A 88 83.29 70.88 -10.15
C GLY A 88 82.53 70.52 -11.44
N VAL A 89 82.06 71.51 -12.21
CA VAL A 89 81.02 71.33 -13.25
C VAL A 89 81.63 71.07 -14.63
N ALA A 90 81.08 70.12 -15.41
CA ALA A 90 81.52 69.86 -16.79
C ALA A 90 80.38 70.03 -17.81
N ILE A 91 80.47 71.02 -18.69
CA ILE A 91 79.46 71.33 -19.73
C ILE A 91 80.05 71.14 -21.12
N ILE A 92 79.35 70.46 -22.03
CA ILE A 92 79.74 70.31 -23.44
C ILE A 92 78.50 70.46 -24.35
N GLY A 93 78.34 71.62 -24.98
CA GLY A 93 77.31 71.95 -25.98
C GLY A 93 76.74 73.37 -25.80
N ASN A 94 75.44 73.64 -26.02
CA ASN A 94 74.95 75.02 -26.17
C ASN A 94 73.74 75.41 -25.31
N ASN A 95 73.69 76.62 -24.74
CA ASN A 95 72.59 77.18 -23.94
C ASN A 95 72.26 76.39 -22.66
N ASN A 96 73.20 75.63 -22.09
CA ASN A 96 72.97 74.89 -20.85
C ASN A 96 73.18 75.79 -19.62
N GLU A 97 72.40 75.61 -18.55
CA GLU A 97 72.40 76.46 -17.36
C GLU A 97 72.48 75.58 -16.11
N THR A 98 73.41 75.83 -15.18
CA THR A 98 73.53 75.08 -13.92
C THR A 98 73.91 75.99 -12.76
N ILE A 99 73.37 75.72 -11.56
CA ILE A 99 73.67 76.48 -10.34
C ILE A 99 74.35 75.60 -9.27
N GLY A 100 74.17 74.27 -9.31
CA GLY A 100 74.78 73.34 -8.36
C GLY A 100 76.14 72.77 -8.77
N SER A 101 76.85 72.23 -7.77
CA SER A 101 78.23 71.72 -7.89
C SER A 101 78.31 70.28 -8.40
N PHE A 102 79.42 69.91 -9.03
CA PHE A 102 79.72 68.58 -9.59
C PHE A 102 78.76 68.10 -10.68
N ASN A 103 78.04 69.03 -11.30
CA ASN A 103 77.07 68.73 -12.37
C ASN A 103 77.78 68.52 -13.72
N GLN A 104 77.34 67.53 -14.49
CA GLN A 104 77.81 67.23 -15.84
C GLN A 104 76.66 67.44 -16.83
N LEU A 105 76.80 68.34 -17.81
CA LEU A 105 75.76 68.69 -18.78
C LEU A 105 76.31 68.61 -20.22
N VAL A 106 75.97 67.55 -20.95
CA VAL A 106 76.37 67.36 -22.35
C VAL A 106 75.15 67.51 -23.26
N GLY A 107 75.26 68.29 -24.33
CA GLY A 107 74.15 68.60 -25.25
C GLY A 107 73.69 70.06 -25.16
N SER A 108 72.42 70.39 -25.34
CA SER A 108 71.98 71.79 -25.46
C SER A 108 70.68 72.15 -24.73
N SER A 109 70.54 73.40 -24.29
CA SER A 109 69.34 73.95 -23.63
C SER A 109 68.95 73.24 -22.32
N ASN A 110 69.86 72.50 -21.69
CA ASN A 110 69.58 71.80 -20.43
C ASN A 110 69.71 72.74 -19.23
N LYS A 111 68.86 72.60 -18.21
CA LYS A 111 68.81 73.46 -17.03
C LYS A 111 68.90 72.67 -15.73
N THR A 112 69.73 73.13 -14.78
CA THR A 112 69.75 72.66 -13.39
C THR A 112 69.79 73.84 -12.42
N PRO A 113 68.64 74.52 -12.19
CA PRO A 113 68.56 75.66 -11.27
C PRO A 113 68.90 75.34 -9.80
N SER A 114 68.96 74.06 -9.43
CA SER A 114 69.37 73.60 -8.09
C SER A 114 69.95 72.19 -8.12
N GLY A 115 70.54 71.77 -7.00
CA GLY A 115 71.04 70.40 -6.78
C GLY A 115 72.42 70.09 -7.38
N ALA A 116 73.18 69.24 -6.68
CA ALA A 116 74.54 68.83 -6.99
C ALA A 116 74.62 67.41 -7.58
N TYR A 117 75.78 67.06 -8.17
CA TYR A 117 76.06 65.75 -8.77
C TYR A 117 75.08 65.30 -9.88
N GLN A 118 74.42 66.26 -10.55
CA GLN A 118 73.51 65.98 -11.66
C GLN A 118 74.27 65.54 -12.90
N SER A 119 73.76 64.56 -13.66
CA SER A 119 74.35 64.11 -14.93
C SER A 119 73.33 64.17 -16.06
N ILE A 120 73.46 65.12 -16.98
CA ILE A 120 72.58 65.34 -18.13
C ILE A 120 73.29 65.07 -19.46
N LEU A 121 72.63 64.33 -20.35
CA LEU A 121 73.05 64.13 -21.75
C LEU A 121 71.87 64.32 -22.72
N GLY A 122 71.79 65.44 -23.43
CA GLY A 122 70.85 65.63 -24.54
C GLY A 122 70.30 67.06 -24.69
N TYR A 123 69.01 67.23 -25.02
CA TYR A 123 68.43 68.55 -25.38
C TYR A 123 67.25 68.99 -24.50
N GLY A 124 67.27 70.21 -23.98
CA GLY A 124 66.08 70.85 -23.38
C GLY A 124 65.63 70.26 -22.05
N ASN A 125 66.44 69.44 -21.39
CA ASN A 125 66.08 68.80 -20.13
C ASN A 125 66.19 69.76 -18.94
N SER A 126 65.41 69.54 -17.88
CA SER A 126 65.41 70.37 -16.66
C SER A 126 65.51 69.50 -15.41
N ILE A 127 66.33 69.88 -14.42
CA ILE A 127 66.39 69.28 -13.09
C ILE A 127 66.32 70.39 -12.04
N GLU A 128 65.17 70.52 -11.41
CA GLU A 128 64.90 71.40 -10.28
C GLU A 128 64.67 70.53 -9.04
N GLY A 129 65.73 70.11 -8.35
CA GLY A 129 65.57 69.18 -7.24
C GLY A 129 66.82 68.76 -6.50
N ALA A 130 66.69 67.64 -5.76
CA ALA A 130 67.73 67.07 -4.90
C ALA A 130 68.90 66.44 -5.70
N ASP A 131 69.93 65.92 -5.03
CA ASP A 131 71.22 65.61 -5.67
C ASP A 131 71.22 64.28 -6.50
N TYR A 132 72.33 63.99 -7.20
CA TYR A 132 72.59 62.67 -7.83
C TYR A 132 71.54 62.15 -8.84
N ASN A 133 70.91 63.01 -9.64
CA ASN A 133 69.99 62.55 -10.70
C ASN A 133 70.70 62.39 -12.06
N ILE A 134 70.17 61.49 -12.89
CA ILE A 134 70.66 61.20 -14.24
C ILE A 134 69.55 61.48 -15.25
N VAL A 135 69.83 62.30 -16.27
CA VAL A 135 68.88 62.58 -17.36
C VAL A 135 69.54 62.36 -18.70
N VAL A 136 68.90 61.60 -19.60
CA VAL A 136 69.43 61.32 -20.94
C VAL A 136 68.32 61.44 -21.97
N GLY A 137 68.50 62.22 -23.03
CA GLY A 137 67.51 62.41 -24.08
C GLY A 137 66.99 63.84 -24.15
N THR A 138 65.68 64.05 -24.32
CA THR A 138 65.13 65.35 -24.70
C THR A 138 63.90 65.79 -23.90
N ASN A 139 63.85 67.07 -23.52
CA ASN A 139 62.73 67.71 -22.79
C ASN A 139 62.29 67.03 -21.48
N ASN A 140 63.12 66.18 -20.87
CA ASN A 140 62.77 65.53 -19.60
C ASN A 140 62.89 66.53 -18.46
N ASN A 141 61.95 66.50 -17.52
CA ASN A 141 61.90 67.37 -16.34
C ASN A 141 61.96 66.53 -15.05
N ILE A 142 62.86 66.87 -14.14
CA ILE A 142 62.90 66.31 -12.78
C ILE A 142 62.63 67.46 -11.81
N THR A 143 61.65 67.31 -10.91
CA THR A 143 61.16 68.38 -10.00
C THR A 143 61.19 67.97 -8.52
N THR A 144 62.09 67.06 -8.15
CA THR A 144 62.11 66.39 -6.84
C THR A 144 62.41 67.34 -5.68
N ARG A 145 61.45 67.52 -4.76
CA ARG A 145 61.65 68.36 -3.57
C ARG A 145 62.61 67.72 -2.56
N TYR A 146 63.50 68.53 -1.99
CA TYR A 146 64.42 68.13 -0.93
C TYR A 146 63.66 67.74 0.34
N ASN A 147 63.88 66.52 0.86
CA ASN A 147 63.29 66.09 2.14
C ASN A 147 64.25 66.34 3.32
N ALA A 148 63.70 66.45 4.54
CA ALA A 148 64.46 66.81 5.73
C ALA A 148 65.43 65.71 6.25
N PHE A 149 65.54 64.57 5.57
CA PHE A 149 66.31 63.41 6.03
C PHE A 149 67.66 63.23 5.30
N GLY A 150 68.04 64.14 4.39
CA GLY A 150 69.38 64.16 3.76
C GLY A 150 69.65 63.05 2.75
N ASP A 151 68.70 62.13 2.55
CA ASP A 151 68.80 60.97 1.64
C ASP A 151 68.18 61.25 0.25
N GLY A 152 67.92 62.54 -0.03
CA GLY A 152 67.16 63.02 -1.18
C GLY A 152 67.97 63.06 -2.47
N GLY A 153 67.43 62.42 -3.51
CA GLY A 153 67.98 62.47 -4.87
C GLY A 153 68.78 61.21 -5.24
N ARG A 154 68.32 60.57 -6.32
CA ARG A 154 68.82 59.34 -7.00
C ARG A 154 67.85 59.00 -8.16
N THR A 155 67.44 60.02 -8.90
CA THR A 155 66.31 59.96 -9.83
C THR A 155 66.81 59.82 -11.26
N ILE A 156 66.11 59.07 -12.12
CA ILE A 156 66.56 58.80 -13.49
C ILE A 156 65.48 59.16 -14.51
N ALA A 157 65.76 60.00 -15.50
CA ALA A 157 64.84 60.25 -16.61
C ALA A 157 65.52 60.08 -17.97
N ILE A 158 65.22 58.99 -18.66
CA ILE A 158 65.82 58.63 -19.95
C ILE A 158 64.74 58.57 -21.04
N GLY A 159 64.91 59.36 -22.10
CA GLY A 159 64.05 59.38 -23.30
C GLY A 159 63.48 60.77 -23.62
N HIS A 160 62.16 60.90 -23.85
CA HIS A 160 61.53 62.14 -24.30
C HIS A 160 60.42 62.63 -23.37
N ASN A 161 60.45 63.91 -22.95
CA ASN A 161 59.34 64.61 -22.29
C ASN A 161 58.80 63.92 -21.01
N ASN A 162 59.64 63.14 -20.30
CA ASN A 162 59.25 62.53 -19.03
C ASN A 162 59.29 63.56 -17.90
N ASN A 163 58.35 63.52 -16.95
CA ASN A 163 58.26 64.42 -15.81
C ASN A 163 58.28 63.62 -14.49
N VAL A 164 59.35 63.77 -13.69
CA VAL A 164 59.58 62.99 -12.46
C VAL A 164 59.74 63.90 -11.23
N ASP A 165 58.74 63.91 -10.37
CA ASP A 165 58.63 64.66 -9.09
C ASP A 165 58.96 63.75 -7.88
N GLY A 166 58.79 62.43 -8.03
CA GLY A 166 59.07 61.45 -6.98
C GLY A 166 60.56 61.23 -6.68
N MET A 167 60.94 61.16 -5.41
CA MET A 167 62.32 60.85 -4.99
C MET A 167 62.67 59.38 -5.21
N ARG A 168 63.92 59.08 -5.58
CA ARG A 168 64.42 57.70 -5.82
C ARG A 168 63.63 56.94 -6.89
N SER A 169 63.08 57.68 -7.85
CA SER A 169 62.18 57.20 -8.91
C SER A 169 62.85 57.22 -10.28
N GLY A 170 62.26 56.58 -11.30
CA GLY A 170 62.83 56.65 -12.64
C GLY A 170 61.90 56.38 -13.80
N SER A 171 62.09 57.11 -14.90
CA SER A 171 61.36 56.95 -16.17
C SER A 171 62.31 56.60 -17.31
N PHE A 172 62.00 55.55 -18.07
CA PHE A 172 62.75 55.13 -19.26
C PHE A 172 61.78 54.99 -20.45
N GLY A 173 61.66 56.02 -21.27
CA GLY A 173 60.71 56.05 -22.39
C GLY A 173 60.25 57.45 -22.75
N GLN A 174 58.97 57.62 -23.06
CA GLN A 174 58.41 58.90 -23.50
C GLN A 174 57.18 59.31 -22.67
N ASP A 175 56.99 60.62 -22.43
CA ASP A 175 55.77 61.22 -21.84
C ASP A 175 55.36 60.66 -20.45
N ALA A 176 56.26 59.99 -19.72
CA ALA A 176 55.93 59.43 -18.41
C ALA A 176 55.74 60.53 -17.35
N VAL A 177 54.81 60.35 -16.42
CA VAL A 177 54.56 61.28 -15.31
C VAL A 177 54.63 60.52 -13.98
N ILE A 178 55.72 60.72 -13.22
CA ILE A 178 55.95 60.00 -11.96
C ILE A 178 55.99 61.00 -10.80
N LYS A 179 55.01 60.92 -9.89
CA LYS A 179 54.95 61.70 -8.65
C LYS A 179 55.26 60.89 -7.40
N GLY A 180 55.02 59.59 -7.44
CA GLY A 180 55.30 58.70 -6.33
C GLY A 180 56.80 58.52 -6.08
N ASN A 181 57.20 58.46 -4.81
CA ASN A 181 58.56 58.11 -4.41
C ASN A 181 58.84 56.63 -4.69
N GLY A 182 60.10 56.27 -4.96
CA GLY A 182 60.52 54.88 -5.20
C GLY A 182 59.89 54.23 -6.45
N SER A 183 59.32 55.03 -7.35
CA SER A 183 58.42 54.55 -8.41
C SER A 183 59.06 54.55 -9.79
N PHE A 184 58.79 53.54 -10.62
CA PHE A 184 59.49 53.35 -11.89
C PHE A 184 58.57 53.13 -13.09
N SER A 185 58.83 53.85 -14.19
CA SER A 185 58.18 53.67 -15.48
C SER A 185 59.17 53.21 -16.54
N PHE A 186 58.79 52.22 -17.34
CA PHE A 186 59.46 51.84 -18.58
C PHE A 186 58.44 51.83 -19.73
N GLY A 187 58.68 52.61 -20.77
CA GLY A 187 57.78 52.80 -21.92
C GLY A 187 57.05 54.15 -21.92
N ASN A 188 55.88 54.23 -22.55
CA ASN A 188 55.32 55.49 -23.07
C ASN A 188 54.05 55.95 -22.35
N ASN A 189 53.96 57.22 -21.95
CA ASN A 189 52.77 57.84 -21.34
C ASN A 189 52.24 57.09 -20.11
N ASN A 190 53.12 56.48 -19.31
CA ASN A 190 52.73 55.89 -18.03
C ASN A 190 52.69 56.98 -16.96
N LYS A 191 51.64 56.99 -16.17
CA LYS A 191 51.40 57.95 -15.09
C LYS A 191 51.35 57.20 -13.76
N ILE A 192 52.31 57.48 -12.87
CA ILE A 192 52.38 56.90 -11.53
C ILE A 192 52.25 58.04 -10.52
N THR A 193 51.16 58.06 -9.76
CA THR A 193 50.83 59.17 -8.85
C THR A 193 51.09 58.89 -7.38
N THR A 194 51.57 57.69 -7.06
CA THR A 194 51.64 57.11 -5.70
C THR A 194 52.91 56.30 -5.50
N ASP A 195 53.35 56.22 -4.25
CA ASP A 195 54.66 55.67 -3.86
C ASP A 195 54.80 54.15 -4.07
N ASP A 196 56.06 53.71 -4.21
CA ASP A 196 56.51 52.33 -4.37
C ASP A 196 55.88 51.56 -5.57
N SER A 197 55.41 52.27 -6.60
CA SER A 197 54.64 51.71 -7.71
C SER A 197 55.43 51.64 -9.02
N THR A 198 55.14 50.63 -9.85
CA THR A 198 55.90 50.34 -11.08
C THR A 198 54.98 50.15 -12.29
N ALA A 199 55.32 50.71 -13.44
CA ALA A 199 54.59 50.57 -14.70
C ALA A 199 55.51 50.26 -15.89
N LEU A 200 55.34 49.09 -16.50
CA LEU A 200 56.05 48.65 -17.71
C LEU A 200 55.05 48.57 -18.88
N GLY A 201 55.35 49.25 -20.00
CA GLY A 201 54.51 49.29 -21.20
C GLY A 201 53.99 50.70 -21.49
N ALA A 202 52.73 50.88 -21.90
CA ALA A 202 52.24 52.18 -22.37
C ALA A 202 50.85 52.59 -21.86
N ASN A 203 50.62 53.89 -21.62
CA ASN A 203 49.34 54.46 -21.18
C ASN A 203 48.81 53.89 -19.84
N ASN A 204 49.68 53.39 -18.96
CA ASN A 204 49.25 52.87 -17.65
C ASN A 204 49.06 54.00 -16.64
N ASN A 205 47.92 54.07 -15.97
CA ASN A 205 47.60 55.05 -14.94
C ASN A 205 47.52 54.37 -13.56
N VAL A 206 48.58 54.51 -12.77
CA VAL A 206 48.75 53.90 -11.45
C VAL A 206 48.55 54.96 -10.36
N GLY A 207 47.45 54.81 -9.62
CA GLY A 207 47.07 55.61 -8.44
C GLY A 207 47.01 54.82 -7.14
N GLY A 208 47.28 53.51 -7.18
CA GLY A 208 47.50 52.69 -5.99
C GLY A 208 48.94 52.76 -5.48
N VAL A 209 49.13 52.66 -4.16
CA VAL A 209 50.45 52.56 -3.52
C VAL A 209 50.93 51.11 -3.59
N LYS A 210 52.24 50.86 -3.85
CA LYS A 210 52.83 49.51 -3.99
C LYS A 210 52.20 48.64 -5.11
N SER A 211 51.68 49.27 -6.15
CA SER A 211 51.03 48.56 -7.27
C SER A 211 51.97 48.42 -8.46
N SER A 212 51.98 47.24 -9.08
CA SER A 212 52.87 46.92 -10.20
C SER A 212 52.08 46.51 -11.43
N VAL A 213 52.40 47.11 -12.57
CA VAL A 213 51.63 46.99 -13.82
C VAL A 213 52.56 46.66 -14.98
N LEU A 214 52.21 45.64 -15.75
CA LEU A 214 52.88 45.23 -16.98
C LEU A 214 51.87 45.09 -18.13
N GLY A 215 52.03 45.92 -19.16
CA GLY A 215 51.21 45.95 -20.37
C GLY A 215 50.72 47.37 -20.69
N SER A 216 49.52 47.53 -21.25
CA SER A 216 49.10 48.82 -21.81
C SER A 216 47.67 49.25 -21.47
N SER A 217 47.44 50.57 -21.36
CA SER A 217 46.13 51.17 -21.13
C SER A 217 45.42 50.71 -19.85
N ASN A 218 46.18 50.29 -18.84
CA ASN A 218 45.62 49.83 -17.57
C ASN A 218 45.37 50.99 -16.60
N THR A 219 44.30 50.94 -15.81
CA THR A 219 44.00 51.89 -14.73
C THR A 219 43.93 51.17 -13.40
N VAL A 220 44.89 51.47 -12.51
CA VAL A 220 45.06 50.81 -11.22
C VAL A 220 45.03 51.83 -10.10
N ALA A 221 43.83 52.11 -9.59
CA ALA A 221 43.62 53.09 -8.50
C ALA A 221 43.84 52.48 -7.11
N GLN A 222 43.89 51.15 -7.01
CA GLN A 222 43.90 50.38 -5.78
C GLN A 222 45.31 49.91 -5.42
N SER A 223 45.57 49.84 -4.13
CA SER A 223 46.89 49.63 -3.54
C SER A 223 47.24 48.15 -3.43
N ASN A 224 48.54 47.86 -3.48
CA ASN A 224 49.11 46.52 -3.42
C ASN A 224 48.56 45.59 -4.52
N THR A 225 48.18 46.16 -5.67
CA THR A 225 47.51 45.47 -6.78
C THR A 225 48.49 45.19 -7.92
N PHE A 226 48.47 43.96 -8.42
CA PHE A 226 49.41 43.45 -9.43
C PHE A 226 48.69 43.16 -10.74
N VAL A 227 49.09 43.79 -11.83
CA VAL A 227 48.45 43.65 -13.15
C VAL A 227 49.44 43.20 -14.20
N ILE A 228 49.14 42.10 -14.89
CA ILE A 228 49.80 41.71 -16.14
C ILE A 228 48.73 41.59 -17.22
N GLY A 229 48.55 42.63 -18.03
CA GLY A 229 47.45 42.70 -18.98
C GLY A 229 47.43 44.02 -19.76
N ASN A 230 46.46 44.15 -20.68
CA ASN A 230 46.16 45.43 -21.31
C ASN A 230 44.67 45.75 -21.12
N SER A 231 44.31 47.03 -21.11
CA SER A 231 42.93 47.51 -20.93
C SER A 231 42.26 46.99 -19.64
N VAL A 232 43.04 46.76 -18.57
CA VAL A 232 42.56 46.35 -17.25
C VAL A 232 42.17 47.58 -16.43
N ALA A 233 40.99 47.57 -15.83
CA ALA A 233 40.60 48.51 -14.78
C ALA A 233 40.35 47.72 -13.49
N THR A 234 41.01 48.10 -12.40
CA THR A 234 40.88 47.42 -11.11
C THR A 234 39.90 48.13 -10.18
N THR A 235 39.33 47.37 -9.25
CA THR A 235 38.29 47.80 -8.30
C THR A 235 38.66 47.51 -6.85
N GLN A 236 39.54 46.53 -6.58
CA GLN A 236 39.91 46.08 -5.25
C GLN A 236 41.42 46.24 -4.95
N ASP A 237 41.74 46.54 -3.69
CA ASP A 237 43.10 46.41 -3.15
C ASP A 237 43.53 44.94 -3.09
N ASN A 238 44.84 44.69 -3.07
CA ASN A 238 45.47 43.35 -2.97
C ASN A 238 45.15 42.37 -4.14
N SER A 239 44.48 42.83 -5.21
CA SER A 239 44.12 41.98 -6.35
C SER A 239 45.32 41.63 -7.24
N VAL A 240 45.24 40.46 -7.88
CA VAL A 240 46.13 40.05 -8.99
C VAL A 240 45.28 39.90 -10.24
N VAL A 241 45.54 40.68 -11.29
CA VAL A 241 44.74 40.68 -12.53
C VAL A 241 45.59 40.32 -13.74
N LEU A 242 45.23 39.22 -14.39
CA LEU A 242 46.02 38.56 -15.43
C LEU A 242 45.24 38.51 -16.75
N GLY A 243 45.85 38.96 -17.84
CA GLY A 243 45.33 38.92 -19.21
C GLY A 243 44.72 40.23 -19.71
N ASN A 244 44.51 40.31 -21.02
CA ASN A 244 43.87 41.45 -21.71
C ASN A 244 42.41 41.59 -21.30
N GLU A 245 41.94 42.81 -21.04
CA GLU A 245 40.55 43.14 -20.66
C GLU A 245 40.02 42.38 -19.43
N SER A 246 40.91 41.88 -18.58
CA SER A 246 40.52 41.25 -17.32
C SER A 246 40.03 42.29 -16.32
N SER A 247 39.08 41.91 -15.47
CA SER A 247 38.51 42.76 -14.41
C SER A 247 38.47 41.98 -13.10
N ASP A 248 38.83 42.62 -11.99
CA ASP A 248 38.61 42.05 -10.66
C ASP A 248 37.17 42.30 -10.17
N ARG A 249 36.87 41.81 -8.96
CA ARG A 249 35.63 42.04 -8.22
C ARG A 249 35.89 41.78 -6.73
N ALA A 250 34.99 42.23 -5.86
CA ALA A 250 35.04 41.88 -4.44
C ALA A 250 35.05 40.35 -4.22
N ALA A 251 35.89 39.90 -3.28
CA ALA A 251 35.92 38.51 -2.86
C ALA A 251 34.62 38.15 -2.11
N THR A 252 34.04 36.98 -2.43
CA THR A 252 32.81 36.48 -1.82
C THR A 252 33.10 35.40 -0.80
N THR A 253 32.59 35.56 0.42
CA THR A 253 32.60 34.51 1.45
C THR A 253 31.57 33.45 1.08
N VAL A 254 32.04 32.23 0.80
CA VAL A 254 31.20 31.04 0.59
C VAL A 254 31.72 29.99 1.57
N ASP A 255 30.89 29.63 2.54
CA ASP A 255 31.18 28.67 3.61
C ASP A 255 30.46 27.32 3.39
N LYS A 256 29.40 27.31 2.58
CA LYS A 256 28.67 26.11 2.18
C LYS A 256 28.09 26.18 0.76
N VAL A 257 27.81 25.02 0.19
CA VAL A 257 27.12 24.84 -1.10
C VAL A 257 25.95 23.87 -0.90
N ALA A 258 24.73 24.28 -1.24
CA ALA A 258 23.55 23.43 -1.15
C ALA A 258 23.36 22.61 -2.44
N ILE A 259 23.26 21.28 -2.33
CA ILE A 259 22.97 20.37 -3.45
C ILE A 259 21.76 19.51 -3.06
N ASN A 260 20.69 19.57 -3.85
CA ASN A 260 19.41 18.88 -3.59
C ASN A 260 18.79 19.12 -2.19
N GLY A 261 19.15 20.23 -1.53
CA GLY A 261 18.66 20.60 -0.20
C GLY A 261 19.60 20.23 0.96
N GLU A 262 20.70 19.51 0.70
CA GLU A 262 21.75 19.24 1.69
C GLU A 262 22.89 20.26 1.58
N ASP A 263 23.34 20.79 2.72
CA ASP A 263 24.41 21.79 2.83
C ASP A 263 25.79 21.12 2.97
N TYR A 264 26.68 21.35 2.00
CA TYR A 264 28.07 20.89 2.04
C TYR A 264 29.01 22.04 2.42
N THR A 265 29.66 21.95 3.58
CA THR A 265 30.67 22.93 4.02
C THR A 265 31.92 22.92 3.14
N VAL A 266 32.45 24.09 2.81
CA VAL A 266 33.66 24.27 1.98
C VAL A 266 34.75 25.05 2.72
N ALA A 267 36.01 24.67 2.50
CA ALA A 267 37.17 25.38 3.02
C ALA A 267 37.55 26.58 2.15
N GLY A 268 38.39 27.49 2.68
CA GLY A 268 38.95 28.60 1.90
C GLY A 268 38.00 29.77 1.63
N ALA A 269 37.06 30.04 2.53
CA ALA A 269 36.10 31.14 2.39
C ALA A 269 36.78 32.50 2.09
N GLY A 270 36.40 33.12 0.97
CA GLY A 270 37.02 34.34 0.47
C GLY A 270 36.88 35.55 1.40
N SER A 271 37.93 36.36 1.48
CA SER A 271 38.01 37.58 2.29
C SER A 271 38.37 38.79 1.43
N ILE A 272 37.60 39.87 1.57
CA ILE A 272 37.82 41.14 0.85
C ILE A 272 39.21 41.72 1.15
N ALA A 273 39.74 41.47 2.36
CA ALA A 273 41.07 41.93 2.76
C ALA A 273 42.21 41.31 1.92
N ASN A 274 42.00 40.15 1.30
CA ASN A 274 43.03 39.40 0.58
C ASN A 274 42.98 39.61 -0.95
N GLY A 275 42.02 40.40 -1.47
CA GLY A 275 41.82 40.56 -2.91
C GLY A 275 41.35 39.28 -3.62
N ILE A 276 41.46 39.25 -4.94
CA ILE A 276 41.27 38.03 -5.76
C ILE A 276 42.34 37.89 -6.84
N VAL A 277 42.54 36.68 -7.34
CA VAL A 277 43.19 36.44 -8.64
C VAL A 277 42.13 36.43 -9.73
N SER A 278 42.13 37.41 -10.63
CA SER A 278 41.27 37.44 -11.81
C SER A 278 42.05 37.12 -13.08
N VAL A 279 41.50 36.22 -13.91
CA VAL A 279 42.08 35.80 -15.20
C VAL A 279 41.26 36.24 -16.42
N GLY A 280 40.18 37.02 -16.22
CA GLY A 280 39.25 37.42 -17.29
C GLY A 280 38.19 38.41 -16.82
N LYS A 281 37.08 38.48 -17.56
CA LYS A 281 35.88 39.25 -17.21
C LYS A 281 34.62 38.42 -17.45
N VAL A 282 33.47 38.90 -16.99
CA VAL A 282 32.17 38.26 -17.28
C VAL A 282 31.90 38.26 -18.79
N GLY A 283 31.65 37.10 -19.38
CA GLY A 283 31.54 36.90 -20.84
C GLY A 283 32.87 36.93 -21.60
N GLY A 284 33.99 36.87 -20.87
CA GLY A 284 35.37 36.87 -21.37
C GLY A 284 36.28 36.05 -20.46
N GLU A 285 35.77 34.92 -19.97
CA GLU A 285 36.46 34.00 -19.07
C GLU A 285 37.61 33.25 -19.77
N ARG A 286 38.65 32.87 -19.01
CA ARG A 286 39.79 32.11 -19.52
C ARG A 286 39.92 30.74 -18.86
N GLN A 287 40.29 29.74 -19.65
CA GLN A 287 40.70 28.44 -19.16
C GLN A 287 42.07 28.55 -18.46
N ILE A 288 42.19 27.96 -17.28
CA ILE A 288 43.48 27.73 -16.62
C ILE A 288 43.90 26.29 -16.97
N ILE A 289 44.93 26.15 -17.79
CA ILE A 289 45.41 24.86 -18.31
C ILE A 289 46.62 24.36 -17.54
N ASN A 290 46.93 23.06 -17.66
CA ASN A 290 48.04 22.39 -16.97
C ASN A 290 47.96 22.41 -15.42
N VAL A 291 46.75 22.53 -14.88
CA VAL A 291 46.50 22.40 -13.44
C VAL A 291 46.67 20.92 -13.04
N ALA A 292 47.63 20.65 -12.16
CA ALA A 292 47.82 19.33 -11.56
C ALA A 292 46.58 18.92 -10.73
N ALA A 293 46.46 17.64 -10.37
CA ALA A 293 45.37 17.21 -9.50
C ALA A 293 45.62 17.74 -8.08
N GLY A 294 44.72 18.60 -7.57
CA GLY A 294 44.79 19.15 -6.22
C GLY A 294 44.46 18.12 -5.14
N GLU A 295 44.80 18.40 -3.88
CA GLU A 295 44.35 17.56 -2.76
C GLU A 295 42.81 17.57 -2.65
N VAL A 296 42.19 16.41 -2.43
CA VAL A 296 40.75 16.28 -2.20
C VAL A 296 40.50 15.90 -0.75
N SER A 297 40.44 16.90 0.11
CA SER A 297 40.18 16.77 1.56
C SER A 297 39.28 17.90 2.07
N ALA A 298 38.67 17.73 3.24
CA ALA A 298 37.72 18.71 3.80
C ALA A 298 38.35 20.08 4.13
N SER A 299 39.68 20.15 4.25
CA SER A 299 40.45 21.38 4.47
C SER A 299 41.18 21.90 3.23
N SER A 300 41.05 21.23 2.08
CA SER A 300 41.78 21.59 0.87
C SER A 300 41.33 22.93 0.30
N THR A 301 42.30 23.73 -0.16
CA THR A 301 42.10 24.96 -0.92
C THR A 301 42.73 24.89 -2.30
N ASP A 302 43.08 23.69 -2.78
CA ASP A 302 43.69 23.48 -4.08
C ASP A 302 42.67 23.62 -5.22
N ALA A 303 43.18 24.02 -6.40
CA ALA A 303 42.36 24.05 -7.61
C ALA A 303 42.10 22.62 -8.13
N VAL A 304 40.82 22.24 -8.23
CA VAL A 304 40.40 20.95 -8.81
C VAL A 304 40.48 21.02 -10.34
N ASN A 305 41.14 20.04 -10.95
CA ASN A 305 41.25 19.98 -12.41
C ASN A 305 40.14 19.12 -13.06
N GLY A 306 40.08 19.17 -14.40
CA GLY A 306 39.04 18.46 -15.17
C GLY A 306 39.09 16.94 -15.04
N SER A 307 40.24 16.32 -14.77
CA SER A 307 40.33 14.85 -14.64
C SER A 307 39.85 14.36 -13.27
N GLN A 308 40.03 15.15 -12.21
CA GLN A 308 39.43 14.88 -10.89
C GLN A 308 37.91 14.94 -10.97
N LEU A 309 37.36 16.02 -11.54
CA LEU A 309 35.92 16.17 -11.74
C LEU A 309 35.35 15.06 -12.65
N PHE A 310 36.06 14.69 -13.72
CA PHE A 310 35.68 13.56 -14.58
C PHE A 310 35.72 12.22 -13.83
N ALA A 311 36.72 11.97 -12.99
CA ALA A 311 36.81 10.75 -12.19
C ALA A 311 35.64 10.63 -11.21
N THR A 312 35.29 11.70 -10.51
CA THR A 312 34.11 11.74 -9.62
C THR A 312 32.81 11.57 -10.40
N ASN A 313 32.62 12.29 -11.52
CA ASN A 313 31.44 12.16 -12.36
C ASN A 313 31.29 10.75 -12.95
N LYS A 314 32.40 10.12 -13.35
CA LYS A 314 32.41 8.73 -13.82
C LYS A 314 32.08 7.77 -12.69
N ALA A 315 32.65 7.92 -11.51
CA ALA A 315 32.31 7.09 -10.35
C ALA A 315 30.82 7.20 -9.98
N ILE A 316 30.22 8.39 -10.06
CA ILE A 316 28.77 8.60 -9.86
C ILE A 316 27.95 7.90 -10.96
N ALA A 317 28.36 8.00 -12.23
CA ALA A 317 27.69 7.34 -13.35
C ALA A 317 27.76 5.80 -13.26
N ASP A 318 28.92 5.26 -12.87
CA ASP A 318 29.20 3.83 -12.76
C ASP A 318 28.59 3.21 -11.47
N SER A 319 28.29 4.00 -10.44
CA SER A 319 27.77 3.53 -9.14
C SER A 319 26.25 3.33 -9.07
N GLN A 320 25.58 3.18 -10.22
CA GLN A 320 24.16 2.82 -10.25
C GLN A 320 23.95 1.35 -9.86
N THR A 321 23.03 1.09 -8.94
CA THR A 321 22.67 -0.27 -8.51
C THR A 321 21.73 -0.93 -9.51
N HIS A 322 22.24 -1.95 -10.21
CA HIS A 322 21.49 -2.69 -11.23
C HIS A 322 20.77 -3.91 -10.64
N TYR A 323 19.43 -3.89 -10.69
CA TYR A 323 18.60 -5.06 -10.36
C TYR A 323 17.94 -5.71 -11.57
N VAL A 324 18.02 -5.11 -12.77
CA VAL A 324 17.33 -5.54 -13.99
C VAL A 324 18.27 -5.41 -15.19
N SER A 325 18.45 -6.51 -15.93
CA SER A 325 19.24 -6.61 -17.16
C SER A 325 18.35 -7.17 -18.27
N ILE A 326 18.35 -6.54 -19.45
CA ILE A 326 17.50 -6.89 -20.59
C ILE A 326 18.34 -6.88 -21.86
N ASN A 327 18.14 -7.88 -22.72
CA ASN A 327 18.72 -7.94 -24.06
C ASN A 327 17.59 -8.07 -25.08
N ASP A 328 17.45 -7.09 -25.97
CA ASP A 328 16.28 -6.89 -26.85
C ASP A 328 16.61 -7.05 -28.35
N ASP A 329 17.74 -7.69 -28.69
CA ASP A 329 18.21 -7.94 -30.07
C ASP A 329 18.53 -6.65 -30.87
N GLY A 330 18.61 -5.49 -30.20
CA GLY A 330 18.92 -4.19 -30.79
C GLY A 330 20.41 -3.82 -30.83
N VAL A 331 20.72 -2.67 -31.43
CA VAL A 331 22.06 -2.04 -31.33
C VAL A 331 22.24 -1.51 -29.91
N GLN A 332 23.20 -2.09 -29.19
CA GLN A 332 23.48 -1.84 -27.78
C GLN A 332 23.60 -0.32 -27.46
N SER A 333 22.66 0.21 -26.69
CA SER A 333 22.65 1.60 -26.23
C SER A 333 22.08 1.73 -24.82
N GLY A 334 22.78 2.45 -23.94
CA GLY A 334 22.19 3.12 -22.78
C GLY A 334 21.84 2.28 -21.54
N ASN A 335 22.03 0.96 -21.53
CA ASN A 335 21.94 0.13 -20.31
C ASN A 335 23.31 -0.48 -19.99
N TYR A 336 23.81 -0.23 -18.78
CA TYR A 336 25.17 -0.56 -18.36
C TYR A 336 25.39 -2.08 -18.28
N ASN A 337 26.47 -2.57 -18.89
CA ASN A 337 27.00 -3.95 -18.84
C ASN A 337 25.96 -5.07 -18.57
N ASN A 338 25.42 -5.61 -19.65
CA ASN A 338 24.46 -6.72 -19.64
C ASN A 338 25.09 -8.07 -19.24
N ASP A 339 25.57 -8.17 -18.00
CA ASP A 339 26.33 -9.32 -17.49
C ASP A 339 25.43 -10.52 -17.12
N GLY A 340 24.12 -10.28 -16.97
CA GLY A 340 23.12 -11.30 -16.63
C GLY A 340 22.34 -11.85 -17.82
N ALA A 341 21.83 -10.99 -18.71
CA ALA A 341 20.88 -11.39 -19.76
C ALA A 341 21.60 -11.59 -21.12
N THR A 342 22.57 -12.50 -21.18
CA THR A 342 23.40 -12.67 -22.39
C THR A 342 22.69 -13.39 -23.55
N GLY A 343 21.53 -14.01 -23.32
CA GLY A 343 20.73 -14.62 -24.38
C GLY A 343 19.96 -13.56 -25.19
N LYS A 344 19.75 -13.79 -26.48
CA LYS A 344 18.86 -12.98 -27.33
C LYS A 344 17.47 -12.90 -26.68
N ASN A 345 16.84 -11.72 -26.63
CA ASN A 345 15.52 -11.51 -26.04
C ASN A 345 15.38 -11.96 -24.56
N SER A 346 16.46 -11.97 -23.79
CA SER A 346 16.47 -12.50 -22.42
C SER A 346 16.33 -11.41 -21.33
N LEU A 347 15.91 -11.84 -20.14
CA LEU A 347 15.67 -11.00 -18.97
C LEU A 347 16.35 -11.62 -17.74
N ALA A 348 17.20 -10.85 -17.05
CA ALA A 348 17.84 -11.27 -15.80
C ALA A 348 17.58 -10.22 -14.71
N VAL A 349 17.08 -10.64 -13.54
CA VAL A 349 16.66 -9.76 -12.44
C VAL A 349 17.22 -10.26 -11.11
N GLY A 350 18.04 -9.46 -10.44
CA GLY A 350 18.62 -9.75 -9.12
C GLY A 350 20.08 -10.22 -9.13
N VAL A 351 20.70 -10.21 -7.95
CA VAL A 351 22.13 -10.51 -7.77
C VAL A 351 22.44 -11.97 -8.10
N GLY A 352 23.29 -12.20 -9.09
CA GLY A 352 23.67 -13.53 -9.56
C GLY A 352 22.76 -14.12 -10.65
N ALA A 353 21.69 -13.43 -11.05
CA ALA A 353 20.80 -13.86 -12.13
C ALA A 353 21.53 -13.95 -13.47
N LYS A 354 21.43 -15.09 -14.17
CA LYS A 354 21.98 -15.28 -15.52
C LYS A 354 20.98 -15.94 -16.45
N ALA A 355 20.48 -15.21 -17.44
CA ALA A 355 19.64 -15.72 -18.51
C ALA A 355 20.48 -15.75 -19.81
N THR A 356 21.11 -16.88 -20.10
CA THR A 356 22.02 -17.02 -21.25
C THR A 356 21.40 -17.73 -22.46
N GLY A 357 20.21 -18.33 -22.28
CA GLY A 357 19.41 -18.91 -23.36
C GLY A 357 18.57 -17.85 -24.10
N GLU A 358 18.27 -18.09 -25.38
CA GLU A 358 17.34 -17.25 -26.17
C GLU A 358 15.94 -17.21 -25.52
N ASN A 359 15.31 -16.04 -25.45
CA ASN A 359 14.02 -15.80 -24.79
C ASN A 359 13.95 -16.27 -23.32
N ALA A 360 15.10 -16.45 -22.64
CA ALA A 360 15.13 -16.99 -21.27
C ALA A 360 14.91 -15.90 -20.20
N ILE A 361 14.30 -16.28 -19.07
CA ILE A 361 14.02 -15.39 -17.94
C ILE A 361 14.67 -15.97 -16.67
N ALA A 362 15.51 -15.18 -16.00
CA ALA A 362 16.14 -15.51 -14.72
C ALA A 362 15.79 -14.45 -13.66
N ILE A 363 15.14 -14.82 -12.55
CA ILE A 363 14.77 -13.88 -11.47
C ILE A 363 15.24 -14.45 -10.13
N GLY A 364 16.09 -13.73 -9.41
CA GLY A 364 16.74 -14.16 -8.17
C GLY A 364 18.15 -14.74 -8.40
N ASN A 365 18.65 -15.57 -7.49
CA ASN A 365 19.98 -16.17 -7.61
C ASN A 365 19.88 -17.51 -8.37
N VAL A 366 19.72 -17.42 -9.69
CA VAL A 366 19.53 -18.55 -10.60
C VAL A 366 20.23 -18.33 -11.95
N THR A 367 20.69 -19.41 -12.57
CA THR A 367 21.20 -19.40 -13.95
C THR A 367 20.32 -20.29 -14.81
N THR A 368 19.86 -19.79 -15.95
CA THR A 368 19.28 -20.61 -17.02
C THR A 368 19.95 -20.33 -18.36
N ASN A 369 20.38 -21.41 -19.01
CA ASN A 369 20.93 -21.41 -20.37
C ASN A 369 19.99 -22.11 -21.37
N ALA A 370 18.78 -22.50 -20.94
CA ALA A 370 17.80 -23.17 -21.79
C ALA A 370 16.91 -22.15 -22.53
N ALA A 371 16.73 -22.33 -23.83
CA ALA A 371 15.92 -21.42 -24.64
C ALA A 371 14.42 -21.46 -24.26
N ASN A 372 13.77 -20.30 -24.27
CA ASN A 372 12.36 -20.08 -23.92
C ASN A 372 11.99 -20.51 -22.48
N SER A 373 12.96 -20.62 -21.57
CA SER A 373 12.75 -21.09 -20.20
C SER A 373 12.57 -19.95 -19.19
N ILE A 374 11.88 -20.24 -18.09
CA ILE A 374 11.67 -19.32 -16.96
C ILE A 374 12.24 -19.98 -15.71
N ALA A 375 13.18 -19.30 -15.03
CA ALA A 375 13.75 -19.70 -13.76
C ALA A 375 13.58 -18.58 -12.72
N ILE A 376 12.86 -18.83 -11.63
CA ILE A 376 12.56 -17.84 -10.59
C ILE A 376 12.88 -18.42 -9.20
N GLY A 377 13.69 -17.71 -8.40
CA GLY A 377 13.98 -18.03 -7.00
C GLY A 377 15.47 -18.20 -6.71
N ASN A 378 15.88 -19.37 -6.21
CA ASN A 378 17.24 -19.60 -5.69
C ASN A 378 17.73 -21.03 -5.99
N ASN A 379 18.95 -21.19 -6.52
CA ASN A 379 19.58 -22.49 -6.77
C ASN A 379 18.77 -23.48 -7.64
N ASN A 380 17.84 -23.00 -8.46
CA ASN A 380 17.19 -23.84 -9.46
C ASN A 380 18.20 -24.19 -10.56
N ILE A 381 18.30 -25.47 -10.88
CA ILE A 381 19.22 -26.04 -11.88
C ILE A 381 18.39 -26.45 -13.09
N LEU A 382 18.60 -25.77 -14.21
CA LEU A 382 18.03 -26.14 -15.51
C LEU A 382 19.17 -26.62 -16.41
N SER A 383 19.01 -27.78 -17.04
CA SER A 383 19.89 -28.23 -18.13
C SER A 383 19.72 -27.32 -19.35
N ALA A 384 20.76 -27.13 -20.17
CA ALA A 384 20.65 -26.44 -21.46
C ALA A 384 19.60 -27.08 -22.40
N THR A 385 19.28 -28.37 -22.19
CA THR A 385 18.25 -29.12 -22.92
C THR A 385 16.83 -28.89 -22.41
N ALA A 386 16.65 -28.25 -21.25
CA ALA A 386 15.35 -28.00 -20.62
C ALA A 386 14.63 -26.77 -21.22
N GLY A 387 14.51 -26.75 -22.55
CA GLY A 387 13.82 -25.69 -23.28
C GLY A 387 12.37 -25.52 -22.81
N ALA A 388 11.77 -24.36 -23.08
CA ALA A 388 10.35 -24.06 -22.83
C ALA A 388 9.85 -24.37 -21.39
N SER A 389 10.76 -24.51 -20.42
CA SER A 389 10.45 -25.04 -19.09
C SER A 389 10.25 -23.92 -18.07
N THR A 390 9.32 -24.11 -17.13
CA THR A 390 8.99 -23.13 -16.07
C THR A 390 9.38 -23.68 -14.71
N VAL A 391 10.31 -23.02 -14.03
CA VAL A 391 10.90 -23.47 -12.76
C VAL A 391 10.85 -22.34 -11.74
N ILE A 392 10.10 -22.52 -10.65
CA ILE A 392 9.83 -21.48 -9.64
C ILE A 392 10.04 -22.05 -8.23
N GLY A 393 10.84 -21.37 -7.40
CA GLY A 393 11.10 -21.75 -6.02
C GLY A 393 12.59 -22.03 -5.77
N SER A 394 12.93 -23.12 -5.06
CA SER A 394 14.31 -23.38 -4.62
C SER A 394 14.84 -24.79 -4.84
N ASN A 395 16.09 -24.92 -5.28
CA ASN A 395 16.79 -26.20 -5.46
C ASN A 395 16.06 -27.20 -6.39
N ASN A 396 15.20 -26.75 -7.30
CA ASN A 396 14.57 -27.63 -8.28
C ASN A 396 15.59 -28.03 -9.36
N ASN A 397 15.54 -29.27 -9.84
CA ASN A 397 16.48 -29.84 -10.81
C ASN A 397 15.72 -30.35 -12.04
N VAL A 398 15.87 -29.65 -13.17
CA VAL A 398 15.09 -29.89 -14.39
C VAL A 398 16.01 -30.16 -15.58
N THR A 399 15.90 -31.37 -16.15
CA THR A 399 16.63 -31.76 -17.37
C THR A 399 15.72 -31.96 -18.59
N GLY A 400 14.43 -32.19 -18.36
CA GLY A 400 13.42 -32.36 -19.40
C GLY A 400 13.00 -31.04 -20.07
N ASN A 401 12.68 -31.11 -21.36
CA ASN A 401 12.12 -30.00 -22.15
C ASN A 401 10.60 -29.88 -21.90
N GLU A 402 10.03 -28.68 -22.03
CA GLU A 402 8.63 -28.33 -21.70
C GLU A 402 8.21 -28.66 -20.24
N ALA A 403 9.17 -28.75 -19.32
CA ALA A 403 8.94 -29.17 -17.95
C ALA A 403 8.40 -28.04 -17.05
N VAL A 404 7.63 -28.41 -16.01
CA VAL A 404 7.15 -27.48 -14.97
C VAL A 404 7.61 -27.97 -13.61
N ALA A 405 8.35 -27.14 -12.85
CA ALA A 405 8.80 -27.45 -11.49
C ALA A 405 8.54 -26.29 -10.54
N LEU A 406 7.57 -26.44 -9.63
CA LEU A 406 7.11 -25.37 -8.73
C LEU A 406 7.28 -25.80 -7.26
N GLY A 407 8.01 -25.02 -6.45
CA GLY A 407 8.24 -25.30 -5.03
C GLY A 407 9.71 -25.61 -4.71
N SER A 408 10.00 -26.65 -3.92
CA SER A 408 11.36 -26.92 -3.44
C SER A 408 11.87 -28.35 -3.69
N ASN A 409 13.14 -28.48 -4.08
CA ASN A 409 13.81 -29.78 -4.29
C ASN A 409 13.12 -30.74 -5.28
N ASN A 410 12.25 -30.24 -6.16
CA ASN A 410 11.59 -31.11 -7.15
C ASN A 410 12.55 -31.47 -8.27
N THR A 411 12.46 -32.69 -8.78
CA THR A 411 13.24 -33.19 -9.92
C THR A 411 12.32 -33.51 -11.10
N VAL A 412 12.60 -32.97 -12.29
CA VAL A 412 11.88 -33.29 -13.53
C VAL A 412 12.87 -33.71 -14.62
N LYS A 413 12.84 -34.98 -15.05
CA LYS A 413 13.88 -35.51 -15.95
C LYS A 413 13.51 -35.57 -17.43
N ASP A 414 12.26 -35.91 -17.74
CA ASP A 414 11.79 -36.25 -19.08
C ASP A 414 10.83 -35.17 -19.63
N PHE A 415 10.51 -35.25 -20.92
CA PHE A 415 9.77 -34.26 -21.69
C PHE A 415 8.33 -34.04 -21.16
N SER A 416 7.93 -32.77 -21.05
CA SER A 416 6.67 -32.27 -20.49
C SER A 416 6.31 -32.82 -19.08
N GLY A 417 7.29 -33.15 -18.25
CA GLY A 417 7.04 -33.55 -16.86
C GLY A 417 6.61 -32.37 -15.97
N VAL A 418 5.72 -32.61 -15.01
CA VAL A 418 5.20 -31.60 -14.07
C VAL A 418 5.48 -32.05 -12.64
N ALA A 419 6.16 -31.22 -11.84
CA ALA A 419 6.38 -31.45 -10.41
C ALA A 419 6.01 -30.20 -9.58
N VAL A 420 5.09 -30.34 -8.62
CA VAL A 420 4.57 -29.21 -7.82
C VAL A 420 4.55 -29.56 -6.33
N GLY A 421 5.27 -28.80 -5.51
CA GLY A 421 5.36 -28.97 -4.05
C GLY A 421 6.81 -29.18 -3.59
N SER A 422 7.08 -30.21 -2.80
CA SER A 422 8.40 -30.46 -2.21
C SER A 422 8.95 -31.86 -2.48
N TYR A 423 10.22 -31.99 -2.90
CA TYR A 423 10.91 -33.27 -3.08
C TYR A 423 10.26 -34.25 -4.08
N ASN A 424 9.37 -33.77 -4.96
CA ASN A 424 8.72 -34.62 -5.97
C ASN A 424 9.69 -35.02 -7.09
N ARG A 425 9.49 -36.19 -7.69
CA ARG A 425 10.36 -36.79 -8.71
C ARG A 425 9.56 -37.21 -9.95
N ALA A 426 9.41 -36.29 -10.89
CA ALA A 426 8.79 -36.54 -12.19
C ALA A 426 9.82 -37.13 -13.17
N LEU A 427 9.89 -38.46 -13.25
CA LEU A 427 10.95 -39.18 -13.96
C LEU A 427 10.50 -39.73 -15.33
N GLY A 428 9.21 -39.97 -15.56
CA GLY A 428 8.67 -40.44 -16.84
C GLY A 428 8.11 -39.34 -17.76
N TYR A 429 8.19 -39.56 -19.08
CA TYR A 429 7.60 -38.74 -20.14
C TYR A 429 6.15 -38.32 -19.84
N ARG A 430 5.83 -37.02 -19.91
CA ARG A 430 4.49 -36.46 -19.65
C ARG A 430 3.87 -36.87 -18.31
N SER A 431 4.68 -37.11 -17.27
CA SER A 431 4.18 -37.46 -15.93
C SER A 431 3.88 -36.24 -15.04
N VAL A 432 2.96 -36.41 -14.08
CA VAL A 432 2.46 -35.34 -13.20
C VAL A 432 2.63 -35.73 -11.73
N THR A 433 3.40 -34.97 -10.97
CA THR A 433 3.77 -35.26 -9.58
C THR A 433 3.44 -34.06 -8.68
N VAL A 434 2.50 -34.21 -7.73
CA VAL A 434 1.99 -33.06 -6.94
C VAL A 434 1.94 -33.39 -5.44
N GLY A 435 2.50 -32.53 -4.58
CA GLY A 435 2.48 -32.68 -3.12
C GLY A 435 3.89 -32.80 -2.54
N ALA A 436 4.15 -33.83 -1.72
CA ALA A 436 5.45 -34.05 -1.09
C ALA A 436 6.01 -35.46 -1.35
N GLU A 437 7.29 -35.55 -1.73
CA GLU A 437 8.04 -36.82 -1.88
C GLU A 437 7.37 -37.90 -2.78
N ASN A 438 6.55 -37.49 -3.75
CA ASN A 438 5.96 -38.43 -4.71
C ASN A 438 6.94 -38.70 -5.88
N GLN A 439 6.82 -39.86 -6.52
CA GLN A 439 7.61 -40.27 -7.69
C GLN A 439 6.71 -40.78 -8.83
N THR A 440 6.97 -40.36 -10.07
CA THR A 440 6.34 -40.89 -11.28
C THR A 440 7.40 -41.39 -12.26
N ASP A 441 7.55 -42.71 -12.38
CA ASP A 441 8.51 -43.33 -13.31
C ASP A 441 7.85 -43.68 -14.65
N GLY A 442 6.53 -43.95 -14.65
CA GLY A 442 5.81 -44.37 -15.85
C GLY A 442 5.51 -43.20 -16.80
N GLN A 443 5.51 -43.48 -18.11
CA GLN A 443 5.05 -42.50 -19.11
C GLN A 443 3.57 -42.18 -18.91
N TRP A 444 3.18 -40.90 -18.97
CA TRP A 444 1.83 -40.39 -18.66
C TRP A 444 1.29 -40.78 -17.27
N SER A 445 2.15 -41.15 -16.33
CA SER A 445 1.73 -41.49 -14.97
C SER A 445 1.48 -40.25 -14.11
N SER A 446 0.69 -40.41 -13.03
CA SER A 446 0.34 -39.32 -12.11
C SER A 446 0.47 -39.76 -10.65
N ALA A 447 1.12 -38.97 -9.81
CA ALA A 447 1.22 -39.22 -8.37
C ALA A 447 0.89 -37.94 -7.58
N MET A 448 -0.11 -37.98 -6.70
CA MET A 448 -0.58 -36.81 -5.97
C MET A 448 -0.79 -37.09 -4.47
N GLY A 449 -0.15 -36.31 -3.61
CA GLY A 449 -0.27 -36.37 -2.15
C GLY A 449 1.09 -36.48 -1.45
N LEU A 450 1.32 -37.54 -0.66
CA LEU A 450 2.58 -37.79 0.08
C LEU A 450 3.15 -39.18 -0.27
N TRP A 451 4.44 -39.30 -0.57
CA TRP A 451 5.15 -40.59 -0.76
C TRP A 451 4.55 -41.56 -1.81
N ASN A 452 3.72 -41.10 -2.75
CA ASN A 452 3.14 -41.98 -3.76
C ASN A 452 4.14 -42.30 -4.88
N THR A 453 4.21 -43.56 -5.32
CA THR A 453 4.99 -44.02 -6.47
C THR A 453 4.06 -44.52 -7.57
N ALA A 454 4.06 -43.89 -8.74
CA ALA A 454 3.35 -44.36 -9.94
C ALA A 454 4.37 -44.82 -11.01
N GLY A 455 4.63 -46.13 -11.05
CA GLY A 455 5.67 -46.73 -11.88
C GLY A 455 5.21 -47.19 -13.28
N GLY A 456 3.93 -47.51 -13.44
CA GLY A 456 3.39 -48.03 -14.71
C GLY A 456 3.05 -46.96 -15.74
N GLU A 457 3.08 -47.29 -17.03
CA GLU A 457 2.55 -46.40 -18.09
C GLU A 457 1.08 -46.06 -17.79
N ARG A 458 0.73 -44.77 -17.70
CA ARG A 458 -0.58 -44.26 -17.30
C ARG A 458 -1.06 -44.75 -15.92
N ALA A 459 -0.15 -45.15 -15.03
CA ALA A 459 -0.48 -45.43 -13.64
C ALA A 459 -0.85 -44.14 -12.90
N THR A 460 -1.83 -44.21 -12.00
CA THR A 460 -2.25 -43.07 -11.16
C THR A 460 -2.24 -43.46 -9.70
N ALA A 461 -1.61 -42.66 -8.83
CA ALA A 461 -1.48 -42.91 -7.39
C ALA A 461 -1.86 -41.65 -6.59
N LEU A 462 -2.98 -41.69 -5.85
CA LEU A 462 -3.54 -40.54 -5.14
C LEU A 462 -3.64 -40.84 -3.63
N GLY A 463 -3.16 -39.94 -2.77
CA GLY A 463 -3.26 -40.05 -1.31
C GLY A 463 -1.90 -40.14 -0.62
N ALA A 464 -1.64 -41.20 0.16
CA ALA A 464 -0.38 -41.36 0.88
C ALA A 464 0.26 -42.75 0.70
N ASN A 465 1.55 -42.78 0.36
CA ASN A 465 2.39 -43.99 0.34
C ASN A 465 1.87 -45.13 -0.56
N ASN A 466 1.12 -44.82 -1.63
CA ASN A 466 0.64 -45.83 -2.59
C ASN A 466 1.75 -46.21 -3.58
N THR A 467 1.91 -47.49 -3.92
CA THR A 467 2.89 -47.99 -4.90
C THR A 467 2.19 -48.70 -6.05
N ILE A 468 2.05 -48.01 -7.18
CA ILE A 468 1.21 -48.42 -8.32
C ILE A 468 2.10 -48.64 -9.54
N GLN A 469 2.51 -49.89 -9.78
CA GLN A 469 3.43 -50.26 -10.86
C GLN A 469 2.72 -50.80 -12.11
N GLY A 470 1.48 -51.25 -12.00
CA GLY A 470 0.69 -51.78 -13.12
C GLY A 470 0.40 -50.72 -14.20
N ARG A 471 0.49 -51.10 -15.48
CA ARG A 471 0.11 -50.22 -16.60
C ARG A 471 -1.40 -49.94 -16.57
N ARG A 472 -1.79 -48.67 -16.69
CA ARG A 472 -3.17 -48.16 -16.56
C ARG A 472 -3.85 -48.52 -15.24
N ALA A 473 -3.07 -48.73 -14.17
CA ALA A 473 -3.59 -49.01 -12.84
C ALA A 473 -3.87 -47.73 -12.04
N LEU A 474 -4.79 -47.81 -11.07
CA LEU A 474 -5.22 -46.69 -10.24
C LEU A 474 -5.20 -47.04 -8.74
N GLY A 475 -4.38 -46.36 -7.95
CA GLY A 475 -4.41 -46.42 -6.48
C GLY A 475 -4.95 -45.13 -5.87
N VAL A 476 -5.90 -45.24 -4.94
CA VAL A 476 -6.48 -44.08 -4.23
C VAL A 476 -6.62 -44.39 -2.74
N GLY A 477 -5.89 -43.66 -1.89
CA GLY A 477 -5.98 -43.75 -0.44
C GLY A 477 -4.60 -43.92 0.21
N VAL A 478 -4.40 -44.94 1.05
CA VAL A 478 -3.21 -45.06 1.91
C VAL A 478 -2.54 -46.44 1.82
N VAL A 479 -1.28 -46.52 1.40
CA VAL A 479 -0.51 -47.79 1.35
C VAL A 479 -1.18 -48.85 0.46
N ASN A 480 -1.80 -48.47 -0.67
CA ASN A 480 -2.25 -49.44 -1.66
C ASN A 480 -1.07 -49.85 -2.57
N GLU A 481 -0.99 -51.14 -2.91
CA GLU A 481 0.09 -51.72 -3.72
C GLU A 481 -0.49 -52.45 -4.94
N ILE A 482 -0.04 -52.11 -6.15
CA ILE A 482 -0.43 -52.80 -7.39
C ILE A 482 0.84 -53.20 -8.16
N SER A 483 1.07 -54.51 -8.35
CA SER A 483 2.27 -55.03 -9.03
C SER A 483 2.33 -54.64 -10.51
N SER A 484 3.52 -54.69 -11.11
CA SER A 484 3.73 -54.33 -12.51
C SER A 484 2.96 -55.22 -13.50
N ALA A 485 2.72 -56.49 -13.16
CA ALA A 485 1.89 -57.42 -13.94
C ALA A 485 0.36 -57.20 -13.75
N SER A 486 -0.05 -56.37 -12.80
CA SER A 486 -1.47 -56.12 -12.47
C SER A 486 -2.05 -54.98 -13.32
N GLU A 487 -2.09 -55.18 -14.63
CA GLU A 487 -2.55 -54.18 -15.61
C GLU A 487 -4.06 -53.88 -15.50
N TYR A 488 -4.45 -52.62 -15.72
CA TYR A 488 -5.83 -52.12 -15.62
C TYR A 488 -6.52 -52.33 -14.25
N SER A 489 -5.76 -52.71 -13.22
CA SER A 489 -6.29 -52.98 -11.89
C SER A 489 -6.38 -51.70 -11.04
N SER A 490 -7.32 -51.66 -10.09
CA SER A 490 -7.59 -50.48 -9.26
C SER A 490 -7.72 -50.83 -7.79
N ALA A 491 -7.15 -50.00 -6.91
CA ALA A 491 -7.16 -50.19 -5.46
C ALA A 491 -7.61 -48.90 -4.74
N PHE A 492 -8.69 -48.98 -3.96
CA PHE A 492 -9.27 -47.84 -3.23
C PHE A 492 -9.29 -48.11 -1.71
N GLY A 493 -8.98 -47.11 -0.89
CA GLY A 493 -8.97 -47.26 0.58
C GLY A 493 -7.56 -47.44 1.12
N ALA A 494 -7.32 -48.39 2.03
CA ALA A 494 -6.02 -48.53 2.68
C ALA A 494 -5.48 -49.97 2.74
N PHE A 495 -4.15 -50.11 2.62
CA PHE A 495 -3.41 -51.39 2.69
C PHE A 495 -3.84 -52.47 1.68
N ASN A 496 -4.60 -52.13 0.63
CA ASN A 496 -5.03 -53.13 -0.34
C ASN A 496 -3.91 -53.48 -1.31
N LYS A 497 -3.75 -54.78 -1.62
CA LYS A 497 -2.70 -55.30 -2.47
C LYS A 497 -3.27 -56.08 -3.65
N ILE A 498 -2.88 -55.71 -4.87
CA ILE A 498 -3.13 -56.49 -6.09
C ILE A 498 -1.78 -56.93 -6.65
N THR A 499 -1.54 -58.23 -6.69
CA THR A 499 -0.34 -58.87 -7.22
C THR A 499 -0.73 -59.82 -8.33
N ASP A 500 -0.14 -59.64 -9.50
CA ASP A 500 -0.23 -60.48 -10.70
C ASP A 500 -1.68 -60.80 -11.13
N SER A 501 -2.57 -59.82 -10.95
CA SER A 501 -3.99 -59.92 -11.28
C SER A 501 -4.41 -58.73 -12.15
N THR A 502 -4.83 -59.00 -13.38
CA THR A 502 -5.25 -57.96 -14.34
C THR A 502 -6.73 -57.60 -14.20
N LYS A 503 -7.11 -56.38 -14.61
CA LYS A 503 -8.49 -55.85 -14.62
C LYS A 503 -9.24 -55.99 -13.28
N SER A 504 -8.51 -56.07 -12.18
CA SER A 504 -9.07 -56.38 -10.86
C SER A 504 -9.29 -55.11 -10.03
N LEU A 505 -10.46 -55.00 -9.41
CA LEU A 505 -10.83 -53.92 -8.49
C LEU A 505 -10.74 -54.43 -7.05
N THR A 506 -10.10 -53.66 -6.17
CA THR A 506 -10.13 -53.86 -4.73
C THR A 506 -10.48 -52.56 -4.00
N ALA A 507 -11.32 -52.62 -2.97
CA ALA A 507 -11.77 -51.43 -2.25
C ALA A 507 -12.06 -51.70 -0.76
N GLY A 508 -11.46 -50.93 0.13
CA GLY A 508 -11.65 -50.99 1.59
C GLY A 508 -10.33 -51.09 2.35
N PHE A 509 -10.21 -52.01 3.32
CA PHE A 509 -9.02 -52.15 4.16
C PHE A 509 -8.34 -53.52 4.02
N SER A 510 -7.05 -53.54 3.69
CA SER A 510 -6.19 -54.74 3.77
C SER A 510 -6.66 -55.95 2.94
N ASN A 511 -7.38 -55.72 1.83
CA ASN A 511 -7.74 -56.79 0.90
C ASN A 511 -6.56 -57.18 0.01
N ALA A 512 -6.35 -58.47 -0.22
CA ALA A 512 -5.28 -59.01 -1.05
C ALA A 512 -5.84 -59.82 -2.22
N ILE A 513 -5.40 -59.51 -3.44
CA ILE A 513 -5.64 -60.31 -4.65
C ILE A 513 -4.29 -60.75 -5.18
N THR A 514 -4.07 -62.07 -5.28
CA THR A 514 -2.85 -62.67 -5.82
C THR A 514 -3.21 -63.57 -6.99
N GLY A 515 -2.73 -63.26 -8.20
CA GLY A 515 -3.03 -64.01 -9.42
C GLY A 515 -4.41 -63.72 -10.02
N GLY A 516 -4.69 -64.31 -11.19
CA GLY A 516 -5.99 -64.28 -11.84
C GLY A 516 -6.27 -63.08 -12.76
N ASP A 517 -7.55 -62.86 -13.06
CA ASP A 517 -8.04 -61.76 -13.93
C ASP A 517 -9.49 -61.42 -13.58
N ASN A 518 -9.87 -60.16 -13.75
CA ASN A 518 -11.25 -59.67 -13.71
C ASN A 518 -11.98 -59.95 -12.37
N ASN A 519 -11.34 -59.62 -11.24
CA ASN A 519 -11.91 -59.80 -9.90
C ASN A 519 -12.41 -58.47 -9.31
N ASN A 520 -13.43 -58.51 -8.45
CA ASN A 520 -13.99 -57.34 -7.77
C ASN A 520 -14.14 -57.60 -6.27
N VAL A 521 -13.34 -56.94 -5.43
CA VAL A 521 -13.21 -57.24 -3.99
C VAL A 521 -13.49 -56.00 -3.15
N LEU A 522 -14.57 -56.02 -2.37
CA LEU A 522 -15.01 -54.90 -1.54
C LEU A 522 -15.12 -55.31 -0.06
N GLY A 523 -14.63 -54.46 0.84
CA GLY A 523 -14.73 -54.63 2.29
C GLY A 523 -13.36 -54.77 2.94
N ASN A 524 -13.16 -55.70 3.88
CA ASN A 524 -11.91 -55.73 4.68
C ASN A 524 -11.28 -57.12 4.79
N GLU A 525 -9.95 -57.20 4.72
CA GLU A 525 -9.16 -58.42 4.94
C GLU A 525 -9.53 -59.61 4.02
N ASN A 526 -10.18 -59.39 2.87
CA ASN A 526 -10.49 -60.46 1.93
C ASN A 526 -9.24 -60.92 1.17
N GLN A 527 -9.12 -62.22 0.91
CA GLN A 527 -7.96 -62.83 0.25
C GLN A 527 -8.40 -63.66 -0.97
N LEU A 528 -8.00 -63.23 -2.16
CA LEU A 528 -8.19 -63.96 -3.41
C LEU A 528 -6.87 -64.56 -3.88
N ASN A 529 -6.88 -65.83 -4.28
CA ASN A 529 -5.69 -66.55 -4.73
C ASN A 529 -5.97 -67.33 -6.02
N ASN A 530 -5.45 -66.85 -7.16
CA ASN A 530 -5.66 -67.35 -8.52
C ASN A 530 -7.12 -67.42 -9.02
N ALA A 531 -8.08 -66.88 -8.27
CA ALA A 531 -9.47 -66.74 -8.70
C ALA A 531 -9.59 -65.83 -9.93
N LYS A 532 -10.56 -66.12 -10.81
CA LYS A 532 -10.90 -65.30 -11.98
C LYS A 532 -12.40 -64.98 -11.99
N ASN A 533 -12.79 -63.89 -12.63
CA ASN A 533 -14.20 -63.48 -12.82
C ASN A 533 -15.02 -63.47 -11.51
N THR A 534 -14.39 -63.13 -10.39
CA THR A 534 -14.94 -63.38 -9.06
C THR A 534 -15.31 -62.07 -8.35
N THR A 535 -16.47 -62.03 -7.71
CA THR A 535 -16.92 -60.88 -6.91
C THR A 535 -17.01 -61.26 -5.43
N VAL A 536 -16.36 -60.50 -4.56
CA VAL A 536 -16.36 -60.70 -3.10
C VAL A 536 -16.74 -59.40 -2.40
N LEU A 537 -17.74 -59.45 -1.53
CA LEU A 537 -18.24 -58.30 -0.77
C LEU A 537 -18.41 -58.68 0.71
N GLY A 538 -17.62 -58.05 1.58
CA GLY A 538 -17.67 -58.20 3.04
C GLY A 538 -16.29 -58.37 3.66
N ASN A 539 -16.12 -59.23 4.67
CA ASN A 539 -14.87 -59.27 5.47
C ASN A 539 -14.27 -60.68 5.61
N LYS A 540 -12.93 -60.78 5.57
CA LYS A 540 -12.19 -62.02 5.87
C LYS A 540 -12.60 -63.24 5.03
N ASN A 541 -13.07 -63.01 3.81
CA ASN A 541 -13.40 -64.10 2.90
C ASN A 541 -12.13 -64.61 2.19
N VAL A 542 -12.02 -65.92 1.99
CA VAL A 542 -10.88 -66.58 1.31
C VAL A 542 -11.40 -67.31 0.06
N VAL A 543 -11.02 -66.82 -1.11
CA VAL A 543 -11.60 -67.28 -2.38
C VAL A 543 -10.50 -67.65 -3.38
N ALA A 544 -10.45 -68.93 -3.75
CA ALA A 544 -9.43 -69.49 -4.65
C ALA A 544 -10.01 -70.07 -5.95
N GLN A 545 -11.32 -69.88 -6.18
CA GLN A 545 -12.08 -70.57 -7.23
C GLN A 545 -12.63 -69.58 -8.26
N GLU A 546 -12.70 -70.00 -9.52
CA GLU A 546 -13.13 -69.16 -10.63
C GLU A 546 -14.66 -69.01 -10.72
N ASN A 547 -15.10 -67.87 -11.26
CA ASN A 547 -16.50 -67.48 -11.49
C ASN A 547 -17.38 -67.56 -10.22
N THR A 548 -16.84 -67.18 -9.05
CA THR A 548 -17.58 -67.22 -7.77
C THR A 548 -18.13 -65.85 -7.37
N GLN A 549 -19.22 -65.85 -6.60
CA GLN A 549 -19.84 -64.64 -6.05
C GLN A 549 -20.05 -64.82 -4.55
N VAL A 550 -19.38 -64.02 -3.72
CA VAL A 550 -19.43 -64.10 -2.26
C VAL A 550 -19.95 -62.79 -1.69
N LEU A 551 -21.13 -62.82 -1.07
CA LEU A 551 -21.71 -61.69 -0.31
C LEU A 551 -21.83 -62.11 1.15
N GLY A 552 -20.78 -61.89 1.95
CA GLY A 552 -20.68 -62.45 3.30
C GLY A 552 -19.39 -62.07 4.03
N SER A 553 -19.19 -62.62 5.22
CA SER A 553 -17.92 -62.52 5.94
C SER A 553 -17.49 -63.89 6.47
N ASN A 554 -16.18 -64.13 6.64
CA ASN A 554 -15.58 -65.43 6.98
C ASN A 554 -15.97 -66.59 6.02
N VAL A 555 -16.28 -66.31 4.75
CA VAL A 555 -16.59 -67.34 3.77
C VAL A 555 -15.29 -67.88 3.15
N THR A 556 -15.13 -69.21 3.15
CA THR A 556 -14.12 -69.91 2.36
C THR A 556 -14.80 -70.71 1.26
N THR A 557 -14.46 -70.47 0.00
CA THR A 557 -15.02 -71.21 -1.14
C THR A 557 -14.18 -72.45 -1.48
N SER A 558 -14.85 -73.58 -1.68
CA SER A 558 -14.26 -74.85 -2.14
C SER A 558 -14.54 -75.13 -3.62
N GLN A 559 -15.58 -74.55 -4.22
CA GLN A 559 -16.03 -74.85 -5.59
C GLN A 559 -16.06 -73.62 -6.51
N ALA A 560 -15.73 -73.83 -7.78
CA ALA A 560 -15.96 -72.86 -8.85
C ALA A 560 -17.46 -72.66 -9.16
N ASN A 561 -17.78 -71.63 -9.95
CA ASN A 561 -19.12 -71.35 -10.48
C ASN A 561 -20.24 -71.21 -9.40
N SER A 562 -19.85 -70.91 -8.15
CA SER A 562 -20.76 -70.94 -6.99
C SER A 562 -21.08 -69.56 -6.43
N VAL A 563 -22.31 -69.41 -5.89
CA VAL A 563 -22.80 -68.18 -5.25
C VAL A 563 -22.96 -68.46 -3.75
N VAL A 564 -22.26 -67.73 -2.89
CA VAL A 564 -22.24 -67.94 -1.44
C VAL A 564 -22.72 -66.67 -0.72
N LEU A 565 -23.84 -66.80 -0.01
CA LEU A 565 -24.56 -65.69 0.60
C LEU A 565 -24.59 -65.82 2.13
N GLY A 566 -24.22 -64.75 2.82
CA GLY A 566 -24.24 -64.60 4.27
C GLY A 566 -22.92 -64.94 4.99
N THR A 567 -22.80 -64.44 6.22
CA THR A 567 -21.65 -64.67 7.11
C THR A 567 -21.51 -66.13 7.52
N ASP A 568 -20.27 -66.62 7.63
CA ASP A 568 -19.88 -68.00 7.93
C ASP A 568 -20.52 -69.07 7.01
N SER A 569 -21.03 -68.68 5.83
CA SER A 569 -21.57 -69.62 4.84
C SER A 569 -20.44 -70.42 4.19
N THR A 570 -20.74 -71.67 3.83
CA THR A 570 -19.79 -72.57 3.15
C THR A 570 -20.46 -73.17 1.92
N ASP A 571 -19.75 -73.24 0.80
CA ASP A 571 -20.17 -74.04 -0.34
C ASP A 571 -19.82 -75.52 -0.13
N ARG A 572 -20.19 -76.36 -1.09
CA ARG A 572 -19.80 -77.77 -1.21
C ARG A 572 -20.02 -78.23 -2.65
N SER A 573 -19.40 -79.34 -3.03
CA SER A 573 -19.70 -79.97 -4.33
C SER A 573 -21.19 -80.30 -4.46
N ALA A 574 -21.76 -80.04 -5.65
CA ALA A 574 -23.14 -80.33 -5.97
C ALA A 574 -23.43 -81.83 -5.87
N THR A 575 -24.56 -82.20 -5.26
CA THR A 575 -24.96 -83.61 -5.14
C THR A 575 -25.87 -84.00 -6.30
N THR A 576 -25.48 -85.04 -7.03
CA THR A 576 -26.29 -85.71 -8.04
C THR A 576 -27.40 -86.52 -7.34
N VAL A 577 -28.65 -86.04 -7.43
CA VAL A 577 -29.86 -86.75 -7.01
C VAL A 577 -30.80 -86.77 -8.21
N ASP A 578 -31.11 -87.97 -8.70
CA ASP A 578 -31.92 -88.23 -9.90
C ASP A 578 -33.30 -88.83 -9.58
N LYS A 579 -33.50 -89.28 -8.34
CA LYS A 579 -34.78 -89.82 -7.85
C LYS A 579 -35.00 -89.62 -6.34
N VAL A 580 -36.26 -89.71 -5.92
CA VAL A 580 -36.73 -89.78 -4.53
C VAL A 580 -37.62 -91.01 -4.36
N THR A 581 -37.32 -91.84 -3.37
CA THR A 581 -38.13 -93.04 -3.06
C THR A 581 -39.19 -92.70 -2.02
N ILE A 582 -40.48 -92.92 -2.31
CA ILE A 582 -41.58 -92.75 -1.36
C ILE A 582 -42.34 -94.08 -1.27
N ASN A 583 -42.46 -94.63 -0.05
CA ASN A 583 -43.09 -95.94 0.22
C ASN A 583 -42.54 -97.12 -0.62
N GLY A 584 -41.28 -97.05 -1.06
CA GLY A 584 -40.62 -98.09 -1.84
C GLY A 584 -40.71 -97.92 -3.37
N GLU A 585 -41.47 -96.94 -3.85
CA GLU A 585 -41.52 -96.57 -5.28
C GLU A 585 -40.59 -95.39 -5.58
N ASP A 586 -39.86 -95.47 -6.68
CA ASP A 586 -38.89 -94.47 -7.12
C ASP A 586 -39.52 -93.42 -8.04
N TYR A 587 -39.52 -92.16 -7.62
CA TYR A 587 -39.98 -91.02 -8.40
C TYR A 587 -38.77 -90.25 -8.93
N ALA A 588 -38.61 -90.20 -10.26
CA ALA A 588 -37.56 -89.41 -10.90
C ALA A 588 -37.73 -87.90 -10.62
N VAL A 589 -36.63 -87.19 -10.42
CA VAL A 589 -36.61 -85.72 -10.21
C VAL A 589 -35.80 -85.03 -11.31
N ALA A 590 -36.28 -83.87 -11.76
CA ALA A 590 -35.58 -83.05 -12.75
C ALA A 590 -34.50 -82.16 -12.08
N GLY A 591 -33.53 -81.70 -12.88
CA GLY A 591 -32.50 -80.76 -12.40
C GLY A 591 -31.34 -81.41 -11.63
N VAL A 592 -30.75 -82.48 -12.16
CA VAL A 592 -29.66 -83.22 -11.50
C VAL A 592 -28.42 -82.32 -11.29
N GLY A 593 -27.98 -82.18 -10.04
CA GLY A 593 -26.83 -81.34 -9.67
C GLY A 593 -25.52 -81.75 -10.36
N SER A 594 -24.80 -80.77 -10.91
CA SER A 594 -23.53 -80.95 -11.63
C SER A 594 -22.42 -80.08 -11.05
N VAL A 595 -21.25 -80.67 -10.85
CA VAL A 595 -20.04 -79.98 -10.34
C VAL A 595 -19.62 -78.83 -11.26
N ALA A 596 -19.91 -78.93 -12.57
CA ALA A 596 -19.61 -77.89 -13.55
C ALA A 596 -20.48 -76.63 -13.39
N ASN A 597 -21.64 -76.72 -12.71
CA ASN A 597 -22.59 -75.62 -12.57
C ASN A 597 -22.54 -74.95 -11.18
N GLY A 598 -21.70 -75.44 -10.25
CA GLY A 598 -21.58 -74.91 -8.89
C GLY A 598 -22.80 -75.13 -8.01
N VAL A 599 -22.91 -74.36 -6.93
CA VAL A 599 -24.05 -74.32 -6.02
C VAL A 599 -24.40 -72.89 -5.60
N VAL A 600 -25.67 -72.65 -5.23
CA VAL A 600 -26.07 -71.48 -4.44
C VAL A 600 -26.12 -71.90 -2.97
N SER A 601 -25.21 -71.39 -2.14
CA SER A 601 -25.18 -71.64 -0.71
C SER A 601 -25.67 -70.41 0.07
N VAL A 602 -26.63 -70.62 0.99
CA VAL A 602 -27.17 -69.58 1.87
C VAL A 602 -26.77 -69.79 3.34
N GLY A 603 -25.86 -70.72 3.64
CA GLY A 603 -25.46 -71.04 5.02
C GLY A 603 -24.35 -72.08 5.11
N LYS A 604 -24.11 -72.58 6.32
CA LYS A 604 -23.33 -73.79 6.59
C LYS A 604 -24.22 -74.83 7.27
N VAL A 605 -23.74 -76.06 7.41
CA VAL A 605 -24.48 -77.11 8.13
C VAL A 605 -24.70 -76.68 9.60
N GLY A 606 -25.95 -76.71 10.07
CA GLY A 606 -26.35 -76.20 11.38
C GLY A 606 -26.41 -74.65 11.48
N GLY A 607 -26.33 -73.96 10.35
CA GLY A 607 -26.40 -72.52 10.20
C GLY A 607 -27.09 -72.12 8.88
N GLU A 608 -28.09 -72.91 8.47
CA GLU A 608 -28.88 -72.73 7.27
C GLU A 608 -29.81 -71.52 7.40
N ARG A 609 -29.96 -70.73 6.32
CA ARG A 609 -30.88 -69.59 6.28
C ARG A 609 -32.17 -69.94 5.56
N GLN A 610 -33.28 -69.40 6.05
CA GLN A 610 -34.56 -69.46 5.35
C GLN A 610 -34.51 -68.61 4.08
N ILE A 611 -35.03 -69.15 2.98
CA ILE A 611 -35.30 -68.39 1.76
C ILE A 611 -36.78 -67.96 1.83
N ILE A 612 -37.01 -66.67 2.11
CA ILE A 612 -38.35 -66.08 2.22
C ILE A 612 -38.76 -65.39 0.90
N ASN A 613 -40.06 -65.15 0.71
CA ASN A 613 -40.65 -64.54 -0.49
C ASN A 613 -40.46 -65.36 -1.80
N VAL A 614 -40.25 -66.67 -1.69
CA VAL A 614 -40.27 -67.58 -2.85
C VAL A 614 -41.70 -67.69 -3.39
N ALA A 615 -41.92 -67.32 -4.65
CA ALA A 615 -43.19 -67.52 -5.35
C ALA A 615 -43.53 -69.02 -5.49
N ALA A 616 -44.75 -69.36 -5.91
CA ALA A 616 -45.08 -70.75 -6.17
C ALA A 616 -44.32 -71.23 -7.43
N GLY A 617 -43.44 -72.22 -7.29
CA GLY A 617 -42.71 -72.83 -8.41
C GLY A 617 -43.62 -73.69 -9.28
N GLU A 618 -43.24 -73.96 -10.53
CA GLU A 618 -44.00 -74.86 -11.40
C GLU A 618 -44.02 -76.28 -10.81
N VAL A 619 -45.18 -76.95 -10.81
CA VAL A 619 -45.31 -78.35 -10.36
C VAL A 619 -45.53 -79.24 -11.58
N SER A 620 -44.44 -79.64 -12.22
CA SER A 620 -44.43 -80.51 -13.41
C SER A 620 -43.24 -81.47 -13.38
N ALA A 621 -43.28 -82.52 -14.20
CA ALA A 621 -42.25 -83.57 -14.24
C ALA A 621 -40.86 -83.09 -14.68
N SER A 622 -40.75 -81.89 -15.25
CA SER A 622 -39.51 -81.25 -15.69
C SER A 622 -39.09 -80.04 -14.84
N SER A 623 -39.86 -79.69 -13.80
CA SER A 623 -39.61 -78.49 -13.00
C SER A 623 -38.33 -78.58 -12.17
N THR A 624 -37.59 -77.48 -12.13
CA THR A 624 -36.41 -77.29 -11.27
C THR A 624 -36.59 -76.14 -10.29
N ASP A 625 -37.83 -75.70 -10.07
CA ASP A 625 -38.15 -74.56 -9.21
C ASP A 625 -38.10 -74.92 -7.71
N ALA A 626 -37.78 -73.92 -6.88
CA ALA A 626 -37.91 -74.05 -5.44
C ALA A 626 -39.39 -74.00 -5.02
N ILE A 627 -39.92 -75.13 -4.53
CA ILE A 627 -41.29 -75.22 -4.01
C ILE A 627 -41.42 -74.46 -2.69
N ASN A 628 -42.41 -73.57 -2.60
CA ASN A 628 -42.62 -72.76 -1.40
C ASN A 628 -43.54 -73.45 -0.36
N GLY A 629 -43.54 -72.94 0.87
CA GLY A 629 -44.35 -73.51 1.96
C GLY A 629 -45.86 -73.51 1.70
N SER A 630 -46.38 -72.58 0.89
CA SER A 630 -47.81 -72.51 0.55
C SER A 630 -48.25 -73.61 -0.42
N GLN A 631 -47.36 -74.07 -1.31
CA GLN A 631 -47.62 -75.20 -2.20
C GLN A 631 -47.67 -76.52 -1.41
N LEU A 632 -46.67 -76.74 -0.54
CA LEU A 632 -46.65 -77.91 0.35
C LEU A 632 -47.87 -77.92 1.28
N TYR A 633 -48.23 -76.77 1.85
CA TYR A 633 -49.43 -76.62 2.68
C TYR A 633 -50.74 -76.84 1.89
N SER A 634 -50.80 -76.43 0.63
CA SER A 634 -51.96 -76.68 -0.24
C SER A 634 -52.12 -78.17 -0.57
N THR A 635 -51.02 -78.88 -0.84
CA THR A 635 -51.01 -80.34 -1.00
C THR A 635 -51.48 -81.03 0.29
N ASN A 636 -51.00 -80.60 1.45
CA ASN A 636 -51.44 -81.14 2.74
C ASN A 636 -52.92 -80.86 3.03
N GLN A 637 -53.43 -79.65 2.75
CA GLN A 637 -54.86 -79.34 2.85
C GLN A 637 -55.73 -80.18 1.90
N ALA A 638 -55.23 -80.55 0.71
CA ALA A 638 -55.95 -81.43 -0.20
C ALA A 638 -56.09 -82.85 0.35
N VAL A 639 -55.09 -83.33 1.10
CA VAL A 639 -55.13 -84.61 1.83
C VAL A 639 -56.12 -84.55 3.01
N GLU A 640 -56.15 -83.45 3.76
CA GLU A 640 -57.09 -83.28 4.90
C GLU A 640 -58.57 -83.16 4.46
N LYS A 641 -58.84 -82.44 3.36
CA LYS A 641 -60.20 -82.16 2.86
C LYS A 641 -60.95 -83.38 2.30
N LEU A 642 -60.28 -84.53 2.16
CA LEU A 642 -60.92 -85.78 1.73
C LEU A 642 -61.76 -86.45 2.85
N SER A 643 -61.83 -85.87 4.06
CA SER A 643 -62.29 -86.56 5.28
C SER A 643 -63.55 -86.02 6.01
N ALA A 644 -64.17 -84.91 5.58
CA ALA A 644 -65.29 -84.29 6.33
C ALA A 644 -66.49 -83.84 5.46
N GLY A 645 -67.71 -84.21 5.88
CA GLY A 645 -68.97 -83.94 5.17
C GLY A 645 -69.65 -82.59 5.48
N GLN A 646 -70.74 -82.31 4.75
CA GLN A 646 -71.41 -80.99 4.67
C GLN A 646 -72.41 -80.66 5.80
N THR A 647 -72.70 -79.36 5.99
CA THR A 647 -73.82 -78.81 6.79
C THR A 647 -74.40 -77.51 6.16
N HIS A 648 -75.67 -77.18 6.45
CA HIS A 648 -76.49 -76.12 5.79
C HIS A 648 -76.67 -74.87 6.69
N TYR A 649 -76.83 -73.65 6.12
CA TYR A 649 -76.83 -72.38 6.89
C TYR A 649 -77.82 -71.25 6.47
N VAL A 650 -78.73 -71.45 5.51
CA VAL A 650 -79.50 -70.34 4.86
C VAL A 650 -80.99 -70.32 5.25
N SER A 651 -81.56 -69.13 5.48
CA SER A 651 -83.01 -68.88 5.62
C SER A 651 -83.43 -67.56 4.93
N ILE A 652 -84.64 -67.51 4.36
CA ILE A 652 -85.12 -66.40 3.51
C ILE A 652 -86.61 -66.13 3.79
N ASN A 653 -87.04 -64.86 3.82
CA ASN A 653 -88.46 -64.48 3.86
C ASN A 653 -88.86 -63.66 2.62
N ASP A 654 -89.51 -64.35 1.68
CA ASP A 654 -90.03 -63.80 0.43
C ASP A 654 -91.52 -63.39 0.49
N GLY A 655 -92.16 -63.49 1.67
CA GLY A 655 -93.59 -63.25 1.85
C GLY A 655 -94.49 -64.47 1.57
N GLY A 656 -93.92 -65.66 1.33
CA GLY A 656 -94.64 -66.92 1.13
C GLY A 656 -95.08 -67.66 2.41
N THR A 657 -95.83 -68.75 2.25
CA THR A 657 -96.29 -69.62 3.35
C THR A 657 -95.22 -70.68 3.70
N GLN A 658 -94.85 -70.79 4.98
CA GLN A 658 -93.76 -71.67 5.46
C GLN A 658 -94.08 -73.19 5.36
N SER A 659 -93.03 -74.00 5.28
CA SER A 659 -93.08 -75.47 5.34
C SER A 659 -91.76 -76.06 5.89
N GLY A 660 -91.71 -77.38 6.12
CA GLY A 660 -90.77 -78.07 7.03
C GLY A 660 -89.25 -78.06 6.76
N ASN A 661 -88.72 -77.17 5.92
CA ASN A 661 -87.27 -76.87 5.83
C ASN A 661 -87.00 -75.36 6.01
N TYR A 662 -87.96 -74.62 6.59
CA TYR A 662 -87.97 -73.16 6.65
C TYR A 662 -88.36 -72.65 8.05
N ASN A 663 -87.68 -73.09 9.10
CA ASN A 663 -87.74 -72.41 10.40
C ASN A 663 -87.00 -71.07 10.28
N ASN A 664 -87.69 -70.11 9.65
CA ASN A 664 -87.25 -68.74 9.47
C ASN A 664 -87.51 -67.95 10.77
N ASP A 665 -86.81 -68.36 11.83
CA ASP A 665 -86.82 -67.66 13.12
C ASP A 665 -86.06 -66.33 13.05
N GLY A 666 -85.33 -66.10 11.94
CA GLY A 666 -84.48 -64.94 11.70
C GLY A 666 -85.13 -63.80 10.90
N ALA A 667 -85.59 -64.03 9.67
CA ALA A 667 -86.01 -62.96 8.76
C ALA A 667 -87.49 -62.58 8.98
N LYS A 668 -87.78 -61.73 9.97
CA LYS A 668 -89.15 -61.33 10.37
C LYS A 668 -89.66 -60.06 9.67
N GLY A 669 -88.78 -59.31 8.99
CA GLY A 669 -89.17 -58.17 8.16
C GLY A 669 -89.70 -58.62 6.79
N VAL A 670 -90.50 -57.78 6.13
CA VAL A 670 -90.94 -58.01 4.75
C VAL A 670 -89.75 -57.80 3.80
N ASN A 671 -89.59 -58.67 2.79
CA ASN A 671 -88.45 -58.70 1.86
C ASN A 671 -87.09 -58.80 2.57
N SER A 672 -86.95 -59.70 3.54
CA SER A 672 -85.75 -59.78 4.38
C SER A 672 -85.01 -61.12 4.32
N LEU A 673 -83.70 -61.07 4.57
CA LEU A 673 -82.77 -62.21 4.45
C LEU A 673 -82.03 -62.43 5.77
N ALA A 674 -82.07 -63.64 6.34
CA ALA A 674 -81.39 -63.97 7.60
C ALA A 674 -80.60 -65.29 7.48
N ILE A 675 -79.26 -65.21 7.55
CA ILE A 675 -78.36 -66.36 7.32
C ILE A 675 -77.43 -66.50 8.53
N GLY A 676 -77.41 -67.67 9.17
CA GLY A 676 -76.56 -67.96 10.34
C GLY A 676 -77.33 -68.08 11.67
N ILE A 677 -76.68 -68.70 12.67
CA ILE A 677 -77.30 -69.09 13.95
C ILE A 677 -77.72 -67.85 14.76
N GLY A 678 -79.02 -67.61 14.92
CA GLY A 678 -79.55 -66.44 15.63
C GLY A 678 -79.50 -65.12 14.85
N ALA A 679 -79.14 -65.14 13.55
CA ALA A 679 -79.31 -63.99 12.67
C ALA A 679 -80.79 -63.56 12.65
N THR A 680 -81.10 -62.29 12.87
CA THR A 680 -82.46 -61.77 12.99
C THR A 680 -82.64 -60.45 12.23
N VAL A 681 -83.55 -60.41 11.26
CA VAL A 681 -84.16 -59.17 10.78
C VAL A 681 -85.47 -58.99 11.54
N THR A 682 -85.64 -57.87 12.24
CA THR A 682 -86.84 -57.61 13.06
C THR A 682 -88.06 -57.24 12.20
N SER A 683 -89.26 -57.17 12.79
CA SER A 683 -90.49 -56.78 12.09
C SER A 683 -90.50 -55.31 11.59
N SER A 684 -89.63 -54.45 12.11
CA SER A 684 -89.37 -53.10 11.59
C SER A 684 -88.30 -53.06 10.48
N GLY A 685 -87.58 -54.16 10.28
CA GLY A 685 -86.47 -54.32 9.33
C GLY A 685 -86.90 -54.64 7.89
N ASN A 686 -87.87 -53.91 7.33
CA ASN A 686 -88.31 -54.18 5.94
C ASN A 686 -87.22 -53.80 4.92
N ASP A 687 -87.08 -54.63 3.89
CA ASP A 687 -86.05 -54.51 2.83
C ASP A 687 -84.59 -54.63 3.35
N SER A 688 -84.36 -55.38 4.44
CA SER A 688 -83.06 -55.49 5.15
C SER A 688 -82.44 -56.90 5.13
N VAL A 689 -81.12 -56.96 5.29
CA VAL A 689 -80.29 -58.19 5.25
C VAL A 689 -79.54 -58.38 6.58
N ALA A 690 -79.51 -59.60 7.12
CA ALA A 690 -78.74 -60.02 8.31
C ALA A 690 -77.98 -61.34 8.05
N ILE A 691 -76.66 -61.31 7.88
CA ILE A 691 -75.85 -62.50 7.51
C ILE A 691 -74.71 -62.70 8.51
N GLY A 692 -74.88 -63.61 9.45
CA GLY A 692 -73.89 -63.94 10.48
C GLY A 692 -74.57 -64.38 11.78
N SER A 693 -73.90 -65.23 12.56
CA SER A 693 -74.45 -65.69 13.85
C SER A 693 -74.80 -64.48 14.74
N GLY A 694 -76.03 -64.38 15.24
CA GLY A 694 -76.48 -63.24 16.06
C GLY A 694 -76.59 -61.87 15.35
N ALA A 695 -76.39 -61.76 14.03
CA ALA A 695 -76.54 -60.49 13.31
C ALA A 695 -77.96 -59.91 13.44
N GLN A 696 -78.13 -58.63 13.76
CA GLN A 696 -79.43 -57.99 13.98
C GLN A 696 -79.66 -56.78 13.05
N ALA A 697 -80.69 -56.86 12.20
CA ALA A 697 -81.18 -55.71 11.41
C ALA A 697 -82.51 -55.20 11.99
N ALA A 698 -82.45 -54.08 12.72
CA ALA A 698 -83.59 -53.53 13.47
C ALA A 698 -84.47 -52.52 12.69
N ALA A 699 -83.96 -51.95 11.61
CA ALA A 699 -84.59 -50.87 10.86
C ALA A 699 -84.57 -51.12 9.34
N ARG A 700 -85.30 -50.29 8.58
CA ARG A 700 -85.48 -50.42 7.13
C ARG A 700 -84.16 -50.30 6.35
N ARG A 701 -84.08 -51.02 5.23
CA ARG A 701 -82.99 -50.93 4.21
C ARG A 701 -81.58 -51.15 4.77
N ALA A 702 -81.45 -51.86 5.89
CA ALA A 702 -80.17 -52.09 6.55
C ALA A 702 -79.46 -53.32 5.97
N VAL A 703 -78.15 -53.24 5.76
CA VAL A 703 -77.30 -54.36 5.30
C VAL A 703 -76.36 -54.76 6.42
N VAL A 704 -76.69 -55.82 7.15
CA VAL A 704 -75.96 -56.27 8.35
C VAL A 704 -75.31 -57.63 8.09
N ILE A 705 -73.99 -57.76 8.22
CA ILE A 705 -73.23 -58.97 7.83
C ILE A 705 -72.08 -59.22 8.80
N GLY A 706 -72.24 -60.12 9.78
CA GLY A 706 -71.18 -60.55 10.69
C GLY A 706 -71.68 -61.10 12.02
N LEU A 707 -70.80 -61.76 12.78
CA LEU A 707 -71.11 -62.26 14.14
C LEU A 707 -71.55 -61.10 15.04
N ASN A 708 -72.78 -61.10 15.54
CA ASN A 708 -73.37 -60.04 16.38
C ASN A 708 -73.35 -58.60 15.79
N ALA A 709 -73.25 -58.45 14.47
CA ALA A 709 -73.36 -57.14 13.83
C ALA A 709 -74.75 -56.51 14.08
N GLY A 710 -74.83 -55.20 14.30
CA GLY A 710 -76.09 -54.45 14.50
C GLY A 710 -76.85 -54.73 15.81
N VAL A 711 -76.32 -55.57 16.70
CA VAL A 711 -76.98 -55.94 17.96
C VAL A 711 -77.14 -54.73 18.89
N GLY A 712 -78.31 -54.61 19.53
CA GLY A 712 -78.61 -53.53 20.47
C GLY A 712 -79.15 -52.23 19.84
N ASN A 713 -79.34 -52.20 18.52
CA ASN A 713 -79.95 -51.06 17.79
C ASN A 713 -81.40 -50.78 18.26
N ILE A 714 -81.68 -49.51 18.59
CA ILE A 714 -82.99 -49.04 19.08
C ILE A 714 -83.76 -48.32 17.95
N ASN A 715 -84.47 -49.10 17.14
CA ASN A 715 -85.61 -48.71 16.28
C ASN A 715 -85.46 -47.59 15.21
N ASP A 716 -84.40 -46.77 15.18
CA ASP A 716 -84.36 -45.55 14.34
C ASP A 716 -83.28 -45.50 13.23
N GLY A 717 -82.43 -46.53 13.13
CA GLY A 717 -81.26 -46.59 12.22
C GLY A 717 -81.54 -47.01 10.77
N ASP A 718 -82.39 -46.27 10.05
CA ASP A 718 -82.71 -46.48 8.61
C ASP A 718 -81.46 -46.38 7.70
N ALA A 719 -81.36 -47.32 6.75
CA ALA A 719 -80.33 -47.40 5.70
C ALA A 719 -78.86 -47.50 6.17
N ASN A 720 -78.59 -48.19 7.29
CA ASN A 720 -77.24 -48.49 7.77
C ASN A 720 -76.61 -49.71 7.07
N VAL A 721 -75.29 -49.69 6.82
CA VAL A 721 -74.50 -50.80 6.23
C VAL A 721 -73.43 -51.24 7.23
N LEU A 722 -73.57 -52.41 7.85
CA LEU A 722 -72.80 -52.89 9.00
C LEU A 722 -72.19 -54.28 8.73
N ILE A 723 -70.91 -54.38 8.36
CA ILE A 723 -70.27 -55.59 7.83
C ILE A 723 -69.02 -55.97 8.65
N GLY A 724 -69.15 -56.86 9.63
CA GLY A 724 -68.06 -57.37 10.47
C GLY A 724 -68.54 -57.90 11.82
N MET A 725 -67.69 -58.60 12.58
CA MET A 725 -68.04 -59.02 13.95
C MET A 725 -68.36 -57.78 14.81
N ASN A 726 -69.49 -57.75 15.52
CA ASN A 726 -69.96 -56.61 16.33
C ASN A 726 -70.09 -55.26 15.58
N ALA A 727 -70.03 -55.24 14.24
CA ALA A 727 -70.09 -54.00 13.47
C ALA A 727 -71.42 -53.27 13.70
N GLY A 728 -71.39 -52.00 14.09
CA GLY A 728 -72.58 -51.18 14.35
C GLY A 728 -73.46 -51.66 15.50
N ALA A 729 -72.94 -52.43 16.45
CA ALA A 729 -73.68 -52.72 17.68
C ALA A 729 -73.91 -51.42 18.48
N ASN A 730 -75.11 -51.25 19.05
CA ASN A 730 -75.59 -50.00 19.66
C ASN A 730 -75.50 -48.76 18.72
N ASN A 731 -75.79 -48.94 17.42
CA ASN A 731 -75.88 -47.82 16.47
C ASN A 731 -77.31 -47.27 16.43
N ASP A 732 -77.48 -46.04 16.93
CA ASP A 732 -78.76 -45.32 17.02
C ASP A 732 -78.96 -44.32 15.85
N GLY A 733 -77.93 -44.10 15.02
CA GLY A 733 -77.96 -43.12 13.93
C GLY A 733 -78.36 -43.71 12.56
N ARG A 734 -78.64 -42.83 11.59
CA ARG A 734 -79.08 -43.17 10.23
C ARG A 734 -77.99 -43.01 9.18
N TRP A 735 -78.09 -43.75 8.06
CA TRP A 735 -77.14 -43.72 6.93
C TRP A 735 -75.66 -44.00 7.30
N ASN A 736 -75.43 -44.74 8.39
CA ASN A 736 -74.10 -45.09 8.87
C ASN A 736 -73.56 -46.31 8.11
N THR A 737 -72.33 -46.23 7.63
CA THR A 737 -71.57 -47.34 7.05
C THR A 737 -70.47 -47.78 8.04
N ALA A 738 -70.35 -49.06 8.34
CA ALA A 738 -69.35 -49.64 9.22
C ALA A 738 -68.91 -51.01 8.67
N VAL A 739 -67.64 -51.17 8.31
CA VAL A 739 -67.13 -52.39 7.66
C VAL A 739 -65.82 -52.81 8.33
N GLY A 740 -65.86 -53.83 9.16
CA GLY A 740 -64.75 -54.31 9.99
C GLY A 740 -65.24 -54.81 11.35
N SER A 741 -64.42 -55.61 12.03
CA SER A 741 -64.72 -56.08 13.39
C SER A 741 -64.80 -54.88 14.37
N ASN A 742 -65.79 -54.84 15.25
CA ASN A 742 -66.11 -53.72 16.17
C ASN A 742 -66.20 -52.32 15.51
N SER A 743 -66.36 -52.23 14.18
CA SER A 743 -66.46 -50.94 13.49
C SER A 743 -67.82 -50.28 13.74
N GLY A 744 -67.88 -48.96 13.88
CA GLY A 744 -69.15 -48.22 14.09
C GLY A 744 -69.89 -48.57 15.39
N TYR A 745 -69.23 -49.24 16.34
CA TYR A 745 -69.82 -49.61 17.63
C TYR A 745 -70.20 -48.34 18.42
N ASN A 746 -71.38 -48.31 19.06
CA ASN A 746 -71.89 -47.16 19.83
C ASN A 746 -71.88 -45.84 19.03
N THR A 747 -72.36 -45.86 17.78
CA THR A 747 -72.51 -44.66 16.94
C THR A 747 -73.92 -44.07 17.07
N LYS A 748 -74.01 -42.78 17.44
CA LYS A 748 -75.29 -42.06 17.62
C LYS A 748 -75.58 -41.02 16.55
N GLY A 749 -74.56 -40.49 15.87
CA GLY A 749 -74.73 -39.53 14.79
C GLY A 749 -75.08 -40.18 13.45
N GLU A 750 -75.58 -39.38 12.51
CA GLU A 750 -75.94 -39.79 11.15
C GLU A 750 -74.76 -39.68 10.15
N ARG A 751 -74.81 -40.46 9.07
CA ARG A 751 -73.90 -40.42 7.90
C ARG A 751 -72.41 -40.67 8.20
N ASN A 752 -72.11 -41.38 9.29
CA ASN A 752 -70.75 -41.78 9.62
C ASN A 752 -70.29 -42.96 8.75
N THR A 753 -69.01 -43.01 8.36
CA THR A 753 -68.39 -44.08 7.57
C THR A 753 -67.20 -44.66 8.31
N ALA A 754 -67.19 -45.95 8.61
CA ALA A 754 -66.13 -46.66 9.29
C ALA A 754 -65.69 -47.88 8.46
N LEU A 755 -64.39 -48.06 8.21
CA LEU A 755 -63.83 -49.15 7.42
C LEU A 755 -62.51 -49.63 8.04
N GLY A 756 -62.54 -50.73 8.79
CA GLY A 756 -61.41 -51.32 9.53
C GLY A 756 -61.81 -51.82 10.91
N ASP A 757 -61.03 -52.74 11.48
CA ASP A 757 -61.26 -53.24 12.86
C ASP A 757 -61.25 -52.07 13.88
N TYR A 758 -62.22 -51.95 14.78
CA TYR A 758 -62.40 -50.82 15.73
C TYR A 758 -62.53 -49.40 15.13
N SER A 759 -62.68 -49.25 13.81
CA SER A 759 -62.90 -47.92 13.19
C SER A 759 -64.26 -47.32 13.59
N GLY A 760 -64.34 -46.01 13.82
CA GLY A 760 -65.60 -45.33 14.15
C GLY A 760 -66.29 -45.83 15.43
N HIS A 761 -65.54 -46.40 16.38
CA HIS A 761 -66.06 -46.87 17.67
C HIS A 761 -66.30 -45.67 18.60
N ASP A 762 -67.44 -45.60 19.29
CA ASP A 762 -67.88 -44.47 20.15
C ASP A 762 -67.96 -43.11 19.39
N VAL A 763 -68.89 -42.98 18.43
CA VAL A 763 -69.04 -41.77 17.62
C VAL A 763 -70.40 -41.10 17.83
N SER A 764 -70.45 -39.89 18.40
CA SER A 764 -71.72 -39.16 18.63
C SER A 764 -72.04 -38.09 17.60
N GLY A 765 -71.05 -37.60 16.84
CA GLY A 765 -71.26 -36.55 15.84
C GLY A 765 -71.63 -37.07 14.45
N ASN A 766 -72.04 -36.16 13.56
CA ASN A 766 -72.54 -36.49 12.23
C ASN A 766 -71.42 -36.43 11.16
N GLY A 767 -71.49 -37.30 10.15
CA GLY A 767 -70.69 -37.20 8.92
C GLY A 767 -69.20 -37.51 9.07
N ASN A 768 -68.77 -38.21 10.11
CA ASN A 768 -67.37 -38.57 10.34
C ASN A 768 -66.95 -39.78 9.49
N ILE A 769 -65.69 -39.84 9.05
CA ILE A 769 -65.12 -40.90 8.20
C ILE A 769 -63.87 -41.48 8.90
N GLY A 770 -63.84 -42.79 9.18
CA GLY A 770 -62.71 -43.52 9.77
C GLY A 770 -62.29 -44.71 8.91
N LEU A 771 -61.08 -44.69 8.34
CA LEU A 771 -60.57 -45.69 7.39
C LEU A 771 -59.25 -46.31 7.91
N GLY A 772 -59.29 -47.50 8.48
CA GLY A 772 -58.15 -48.22 9.06
C GLY A 772 -58.44 -48.72 10.48
N GLY A 773 -57.60 -49.61 10.99
CA GLY A 773 -57.79 -50.19 12.32
C GLY A 773 -57.80 -49.12 13.43
N SER A 774 -58.85 -49.03 14.24
CA SER A 774 -59.07 -48.01 15.28
C SER A 774 -59.13 -46.55 14.80
N ALA A 775 -59.32 -46.31 13.51
CA ALA A 775 -59.44 -44.95 12.96
C ALA A 775 -60.77 -44.29 13.36
N GLY A 776 -60.76 -43.05 13.84
CA GLY A 776 -61.98 -42.32 14.23
C GLY A 776 -62.67 -42.88 15.48
N ASN A 777 -61.92 -43.46 16.41
CA ASN A 777 -62.45 -43.93 17.70
C ASN A 777 -62.66 -42.74 18.65
N SER A 778 -63.76 -42.71 19.42
CA SER A 778 -64.10 -41.68 20.40
C SER A 778 -64.19 -40.27 19.78
N VAL A 779 -65.09 -40.10 18.79
CA VAL A 779 -65.28 -38.84 18.04
C VAL A 779 -66.64 -38.22 18.36
N THR A 780 -66.64 -37.00 18.87
CA THR A 780 -67.87 -36.33 19.33
C THR A 780 -68.36 -35.19 18.43
N GLY A 781 -67.46 -34.55 17.67
CA GLY A 781 -67.80 -33.50 16.71
C GLY A 781 -68.17 -34.03 15.32
N GLU A 782 -68.44 -33.11 14.40
CA GLU A 782 -68.97 -33.41 13.06
C GLU A 782 -67.90 -33.38 11.98
N THR A 783 -68.16 -34.06 10.86
CA THR A 783 -67.39 -33.98 9.59
C THR A 783 -65.88 -34.22 9.69
N ASN A 784 -65.42 -35.00 10.67
CA ASN A 784 -64.00 -35.37 10.81
C ASN A 784 -63.63 -36.51 9.85
N LEU A 785 -62.45 -36.43 9.23
CA LEU A 785 -61.86 -37.46 8.37
C LEU A 785 -60.61 -38.07 9.05
N ALA A 786 -60.59 -39.38 9.22
CA ALA A 786 -59.48 -40.15 9.77
C ALA A 786 -59.16 -41.32 8.83
N ALA A 787 -57.92 -41.44 8.36
CA ALA A 787 -57.47 -42.55 7.53
C ALA A 787 -56.06 -43.00 7.91
N GLY A 788 -55.91 -44.25 8.33
CA GLY A 788 -54.69 -44.84 8.89
C GLY A 788 -54.96 -45.49 10.26
N ALA A 789 -54.14 -46.45 10.65
CA ALA A 789 -54.34 -47.15 11.92
C ALA A 789 -54.25 -46.19 13.12
N SER A 790 -55.28 -46.17 13.96
CA SER A 790 -55.49 -45.24 15.07
C SER A 790 -55.44 -43.75 14.68
N ALA A 791 -55.72 -43.39 13.42
CA ALA A 791 -55.86 -41.99 13.03
C ALA A 791 -57.12 -41.37 13.68
N GLY A 792 -57.10 -40.09 14.07
CA GLY A 792 -58.29 -39.39 14.56
C GLY A 792 -58.95 -40.02 15.79
N GLY A 793 -58.16 -40.62 16.69
CA GLY A 793 -58.66 -41.15 17.97
C GLY A 793 -58.84 -40.02 19.00
N SER A 794 -59.89 -40.09 19.82
CA SER A 794 -60.19 -39.10 20.87
C SER A 794 -60.36 -37.66 20.33
N VAL A 795 -61.34 -37.44 19.45
CA VAL A 795 -61.57 -36.12 18.82
C VAL A 795 -62.80 -35.41 19.41
N LEU A 796 -62.53 -34.30 20.09
CA LEU A 796 -63.51 -33.37 20.66
C LEU A 796 -63.49 -32.05 19.85
N GLY A 797 -63.97 -32.14 18.61
CA GLY A 797 -64.03 -31.05 17.66
C GLY A 797 -64.51 -31.52 16.29
N SER A 798 -64.77 -30.58 15.39
CA SER A 798 -65.38 -30.79 14.07
C SER A 798 -64.44 -30.38 12.92
N HIS A 799 -64.68 -30.91 11.71
CA HIS A 799 -63.91 -30.62 10.50
C HIS A 799 -62.40 -30.99 10.57
N ASN A 800 -61.98 -31.87 11.49
CA ASN A 800 -60.58 -32.28 11.57
C ASN A 800 -60.24 -33.34 10.52
N THR A 801 -59.04 -33.31 9.95
CA THR A 801 -58.51 -34.28 8.96
C THR A 801 -57.24 -34.94 9.48
N ALA A 802 -57.17 -36.26 9.53
CA ALA A 802 -56.07 -37.05 10.06
C ALA A 802 -55.70 -38.20 9.10
N LEU A 803 -54.55 -38.12 8.43
CA LEU A 803 -54.14 -39.04 7.36
C LEU A 803 -52.76 -39.68 7.68
N GLY A 804 -52.76 -40.86 8.27
CA GLY A 804 -51.55 -41.62 8.63
C GLY A 804 -51.74 -42.40 9.93
N ARG A 805 -50.86 -43.38 10.21
CA ARG A 805 -50.88 -44.09 11.50
C ARG A 805 -50.74 -43.09 12.65
N THR A 806 -51.62 -43.17 13.65
CA THR A 806 -51.65 -42.29 14.85
C THR A 806 -51.62 -40.78 14.57
N ALA A 807 -52.02 -40.35 13.37
CA ALA A 807 -52.22 -38.93 13.06
C ALA A 807 -53.47 -38.40 13.78
N GLY A 808 -53.45 -37.16 14.26
CA GLY A 808 -54.64 -36.49 14.82
C GLY A 808 -55.25 -37.18 16.04
N VAL A 809 -54.44 -37.86 16.87
CA VAL A 809 -54.90 -38.48 18.13
C VAL A 809 -54.91 -37.46 19.26
N ASP A 810 -55.92 -37.51 20.13
CA ASP A 810 -56.16 -36.58 21.26
C ASP A 810 -56.25 -35.12 20.78
N VAL A 811 -57.24 -34.84 19.92
CA VAL A 811 -57.51 -33.52 19.35
C VAL A 811 -58.74 -32.91 20.01
N ILE A 812 -58.57 -31.76 20.66
CA ILE A 812 -59.62 -30.91 21.19
C ILE A 812 -59.58 -29.62 20.36
N GLY A 813 -60.66 -29.30 19.65
CA GLY A 813 -60.73 -28.14 18.74
C GLY A 813 -61.03 -28.50 17.28
N ASP A 814 -61.41 -27.48 16.51
CA ASP A 814 -61.98 -27.63 15.17
C ASP A 814 -60.96 -27.39 14.05
N SER A 815 -61.22 -27.95 12.86
CA SER A 815 -60.51 -27.66 11.60
C SER A 815 -59.00 -27.97 11.57
N ASN A 816 -58.50 -28.85 12.45
CA ASN A 816 -57.10 -29.26 12.43
C ASN A 816 -56.82 -30.27 11.30
N THR A 817 -55.72 -30.11 10.57
CA THR A 817 -55.26 -31.04 9.54
C THR A 817 -53.94 -31.68 9.96
N ALA A 818 -53.87 -33.01 9.91
CA ALA A 818 -52.71 -33.82 10.27
C ALA A 818 -52.47 -34.87 9.17
N THR A 819 -51.28 -34.91 8.57
CA THR A 819 -50.92 -35.91 7.55
C THR A 819 -49.51 -36.44 7.78
N GLY A 820 -49.37 -37.75 7.98
CA GLY A 820 -48.13 -38.45 8.30
C GLY A 820 -48.19 -39.16 9.66
N LEU A 821 -47.31 -40.14 9.85
CA LEU A 821 -47.18 -40.90 11.09
C LEU A 821 -47.08 -39.98 12.31
N ASP A 822 -47.91 -40.14 13.34
CA ASP A 822 -47.89 -39.36 14.59
C ASP A 822 -48.06 -37.82 14.43
N SER A 823 -48.44 -37.33 13.24
CA SER A 823 -48.66 -35.91 12.98
C SER A 823 -49.88 -35.35 13.73
N GLY A 824 -49.84 -34.09 14.16
CA GLY A 824 -50.96 -33.40 14.80
C GLY A 824 -51.53 -34.13 16.02
N SER A 825 -50.69 -34.83 16.78
CA SER A 825 -51.11 -35.61 17.96
C SER A 825 -50.99 -34.77 19.24
N ILE A 826 -51.97 -34.89 20.14
CA ILE A 826 -52.12 -34.08 21.36
C ILE A 826 -52.27 -32.60 20.97
N VAL A 827 -53.42 -32.23 20.41
CA VAL A 827 -53.72 -30.85 19.97
C VAL A 827 -54.89 -30.30 20.79
N ARG A 828 -54.79 -29.06 21.27
CA ARG A 828 -55.87 -28.37 22.02
C ARG A 828 -56.37 -27.07 21.40
N GLY A 829 -55.73 -26.62 20.32
CA GLY A 829 -56.16 -25.45 19.54
C GLY A 829 -56.88 -25.85 18.25
N GLY A 830 -57.48 -24.86 17.58
CA GLY A 830 -58.15 -25.01 16.30
C GLY A 830 -57.29 -24.58 15.10
N ALA A 831 -57.68 -25.07 13.92
CA ALA A 831 -57.13 -24.70 12.61
C ALA A 831 -55.61 -24.91 12.45
N ASN A 832 -55.00 -25.83 13.20
CA ASN A 832 -53.59 -26.20 13.05
C ASN A 832 -53.38 -27.12 11.84
N SER A 833 -52.23 -27.01 11.17
CA SER A 833 -51.88 -27.78 9.97
C SER A 833 -50.53 -28.48 10.17
N ALA A 834 -50.52 -29.81 10.19
CA ALA A 834 -49.34 -30.66 10.42
C ALA A 834 -49.13 -31.64 9.26
N TYR A 835 -47.97 -31.58 8.60
CA TYR A 835 -47.61 -32.45 7.47
C TYR A 835 -46.21 -33.05 7.65
N GLY A 836 -46.11 -34.37 7.73
CA GLY A 836 -44.86 -35.12 7.92
C GLY A 836 -44.81 -35.87 9.25
N GLN A 837 -43.90 -36.84 9.36
CA GLN A 837 -43.79 -37.70 10.54
C GLN A 837 -43.58 -36.88 11.82
N SER A 838 -44.44 -37.09 12.83
CA SER A 838 -44.39 -36.47 14.15
C SER A 838 -44.34 -34.94 14.11
N SER A 839 -44.89 -34.31 13.06
CA SER A 839 -45.05 -32.86 12.95
C SER A 839 -46.24 -32.38 13.81
N GLY A 840 -46.18 -31.16 14.35
CA GLY A 840 -47.31 -30.55 15.06
C GLY A 840 -47.76 -31.32 16.30
N ARG A 841 -46.87 -32.03 16.99
CA ARG A 841 -47.20 -32.80 18.20
C ARG A 841 -47.17 -31.91 19.44
N ASN A 842 -48.15 -32.07 20.33
CA ASN A 842 -48.30 -31.29 21.56
C ASN A 842 -48.45 -29.78 21.25
N VAL A 843 -49.53 -29.41 20.56
CA VAL A 843 -49.84 -28.03 20.15
C VAL A 843 -51.06 -27.53 20.89
N THR A 844 -50.93 -26.48 21.70
CA THR A 844 -52.07 -25.91 22.46
C THR A 844 -52.66 -24.65 21.84
N GLY A 845 -51.90 -23.93 21.00
CA GLY A 845 -52.38 -22.73 20.32
C GLY A 845 -53.10 -23.00 19.00
N ASP A 846 -53.68 -21.95 18.45
CA ASP A 846 -54.46 -21.94 17.20
C ASP A 846 -53.61 -21.59 15.97
N ARG A 847 -54.04 -22.07 14.80
CA ARG A 847 -53.53 -21.67 13.47
C ARG A 847 -52.02 -21.83 13.26
N ASN A 848 -51.41 -22.80 13.93
CA ASN A 848 -50.01 -23.16 13.73
C ASN A 848 -49.84 -24.06 12.49
N THR A 849 -48.78 -23.84 11.71
CA THR A 849 -48.43 -24.64 10.53
C THR A 849 -47.10 -25.33 10.76
N ALA A 850 -47.04 -26.66 10.65
CA ALA A 850 -45.86 -27.49 10.84
C ALA A 850 -45.69 -28.45 9.64
N ILE A 851 -44.61 -28.30 8.88
CA ILE A 851 -44.37 -29.08 7.65
C ILE A 851 -42.95 -29.65 7.67
N GLY A 852 -42.82 -30.98 7.70
CA GLY A 852 -41.56 -31.71 7.77
C GLY A 852 -41.41 -32.53 9.04
N THR A 853 -40.53 -33.53 9.01
CA THR A 853 -40.36 -34.49 10.11
C THR A 853 -40.00 -33.80 11.43
N SER A 854 -40.79 -34.09 12.47
CA SER A 854 -40.66 -33.57 13.83
C SER A 854 -40.66 -32.04 13.95
N SER A 855 -41.24 -31.33 12.97
CA SER A 855 -41.41 -29.87 12.99
C SER A 855 -42.57 -29.42 13.87
N GLY A 856 -42.50 -28.22 14.43
CA GLY A 856 -43.61 -27.59 15.16
C GLY A 856 -44.08 -28.39 16.37
N ASN A 857 -43.17 -29.05 17.09
CA ASN A 857 -43.51 -29.81 18.29
C ASN A 857 -43.43 -28.96 19.57
N ASN A 858 -44.32 -29.21 20.53
CA ASN A 858 -44.44 -28.45 21.79
C ASN A 858 -44.68 -26.94 21.55
N ILE A 859 -45.69 -26.60 20.74
CA ILE A 859 -46.05 -25.20 20.43
C ILE A 859 -47.15 -24.72 21.37
N LEU A 860 -46.84 -23.65 22.12
CA LEU A 860 -47.79 -23.09 23.08
C LEU A 860 -48.60 -21.91 22.53
N GLY A 861 -47.98 -21.08 21.67
CA GLY A 861 -48.61 -19.89 21.10
C GLY A 861 -49.34 -20.12 19.77
N ASN A 862 -49.87 -19.04 19.22
CA ASN A 862 -50.72 -19.03 18.03
C ASN A 862 -49.98 -18.54 16.77
N TYR A 863 -50.45 -18.91 15.58
CA TYR A 863 -49.96 -18.43 14.28
C TYR A 863 -48.46 -18.71 14.01
N ASN A 864 -47.86 -19.73 14.62
CA ASN A 864 -46.48 -20.10 14.34
C ASN A 864 -46.36 -20.93 13.06
N THR A 865 -45.31 -20.70 12.28
CA THR A 865 -45.01 -21.44 11.03
C THR A 865 -43.67 -22.14 11.15
N ALA A 866 -43.64 -23.45 10.97
CA ALA A 866 -42.46 -24.31 11.04
C ALA A 866 -42.33 -25.16 9.76
N LEU A 867 -41.19 -25.10 9.08
CA LEU A 867 -40.90 -25.82 7.84
C LEU A 867 -39.52 -26.48 7.89
N ALA A 868 -39.45 -27.75 7.47
CA ALA A 868 -38.31 -28.67 7.50
C ALA A 868 -38.00 -29.30 8.88
N TYR A 869 -36.99 -30.19 8.90
CA TYR A 869 -36.71 -31.09 10.01
C TYR A 869 -36.51 -30.36 11.34
N THR A 870 -37.35 -30.66 12.34
CA THR A 870 -37.28 -30.09 13.70
C THR A 870 -37.35 -28.56 13.82
N ALA A 871 -37.84 -27.86 12.78
CA ALA A 871 -38.06 -26.43 12.82
C ALA A 871 -39.13 -26.04 13.85
N GLY A 872 -38.99 -24.89 14.51
CA GLY A 872 -39.98 -24.29 15.41
C GLY A 872 -40.19 -24.99 16.75
N ASN A 873 -39.51 -26.11 17.03
CA ASN A 873 -39.78 -26.93 18.21
C ASN A 873 -39.58 -26.16 19.53
N ASN A 874 -40.47 -26.39 20.50
CA ASN A 874 -40.50 -25.72 21.80
C ASN A 874 -40.73 -24.20 21.72
N SER A 875 -41.45 -23.71 20.68
CA SER A 875 -41.82 -22.28 20.59
C SER A 875 -43.02 -21.95 21.48
N ILE A 876 -42.83 -20.98 22.38
CA ILE A 876 -43.86 -20.59 23.37
C ILE A 876 -44.70 -19.40 22.90
N GLY A 877 -44.12 -18.47 22.15
CA GLY A 877 -44.79 -17.25 21.71
C GLY A 877 -45.62 -17.39 20.43
N ASN A 878 -46.19 -16.28 19.99
CA ASN A 878 -47.06 -16.15 18.83
C ASN A 878 -46.29 -15.66 17.59
N LEU A 879 -46.84 -15.90 16.39
CA LEU A 879 -46.36 -15.34 15.12
C LEU A 879 -44.90 -15.66 14.76
N ASN A 880 -44.30 -16.70 15.34
CA ASN A 880 -42.92 -17.08 15.01
C ASN A 880 -42.85 -17.85 13.70
N THR A 881 -41.87 -17.51 12.85
CA THR A 881 -41.61 -18.16 11.55
C THR A 881 -40.27 -18.88 11.62
N ALA A 882 -40.24 -20.17 11.28
CA ALA A 882 -39.07 -21.04 11.35
C ALA A 882 -38.97 -21.89 10.08
N LEU A 883 -38.05 -21.56 9.17
CA LEU A 883 -37.90 -22.18 7.86
C LEU A 883 -36.48 -22.72 7.66
N GLY A 884 -36.27 -24.02 7.87
CA GLY A 884 -34.97 -24.68 7.72
C GLY A 884 -34.73 -25.79 8.73
N PHE A 885 -33.70 -26.61 8.51
CA PHE A 885 -33.28 -27.64 9.46
C PHE A 885 -33.00 -26.99 10.83
N ALA A 886 -33.68 -27.43 11.90
CA ALA A 886 -33.54 -26.90 13.26
C ALA A 886 -33.70 -25.37 13.42
N ALA A 887 -34.31 -24.67 12.45
CA ALA A 887 -34.59 -23.24 12.55
C ALA A 887 -35.58 -22.95 13.69
N GLY A 888 -35.41 -21.86 14.43
CA GLY A 888 -36.38 -21.38 15.42
C GLY A 888 -36.70 -22.38 16.55
N GLN A 889 -35.75 -23.23 16.95
CA GLN A 889 -35.95 -24.08 18.12
C GLN A 889 -35.79 -23.27 19.42
N GLU A 890 -36.60 -23.62 20.43
CA GLU A 890 -36.57 -23.04 21.78
C GLU A 890 -36.82 -21.52 21.81
N VAL A 891 -37.69 -21.02 20.93
CA VAL A 891 -38.05 -19.60 20.84
C VAL A 891 -39.04 -19.20 21.94
N LYS A 892 -38.62 -18.24 22.77
CA LYS A 892 -39.37 -17.68 23.91
C LYS A 892 -39.66 -16.21 23.68
N GLY A 893 -40.62 -15.94 22.80
CA GLY A 893 -41.12 -14.60 22.52
C GLY A 893 -41.94 -14.57 21.23
N ASP A 894 -42.49 -13.41 20.92
CA ASP A 894 -43.43 -13.20 19.82
C ASP A 894 -42.76 -12.62 18.57
N ALA A 895 -43.31 -12.96 17.40
CA ALA A 895 -42.95 -12.40 16.09
C ALA A 895 -41.47 -12.53 15.68
N ASN A 896 -40.79 -13.61 16.08
CA ASN A 896 -39.43 -13.89 15.64
C ASN A 896 -39.43 -14.61 14.27
N SER A 897 -38.47 -14.29 13.40
CA SER A 897 -38.32 -14.88 12.07
C SER A 897 -36.96 -15.54 11.93
N ALA A 898 -36.94 -16.84 11.64
CA ALA A 898 -35.74 -17.68 11.55
C ALA A 898 -35.75 -18.46 10.23
N VAL A 899 -34.78 -18.18 9.34
CA VAL A 899 -34.71 -18.76 7.99
C VAL A 899 -33.30 -19.28 7.70
N GLY A 900 -33.14 -20.60 7.64
CA GLY A 900 -31.86 -21.27 7.41
C GLY A 900 -31.53 -22.34 8.44
N ASP A 901 -30.50 -23.14 8.16
CA ASP A 901 -30.04 -24.20 9.06
C ASP A 901 -29.64 -23.67 10.44
N SER A 902 -30.33 -24.10 11.48
CA SER A 902 -30.12 -23.70 12.88
C SER A 902 -30.18 -22.19 13.12
N ALA A 903 -30.86 -21.43 12.24
CA ALA A 903 -31.12 -20.01 12.41
C ALA A 903 -32.08 -19.76 13.59
N GLY A 904 -31.90 -18.69 14.36
CA GLY A 904 -32.82 -18.32 15.45
C GLY A 904 -32.98 -19.38 16.54
N GLN A 905 -31.97 -20.23 16.76
CA GLN A 905 -32.00 -21.25 17.81
C GLN A 905 -31.79 -20.60 19.19
N ARG A 906 -32.60 -20.96 20.19
CA ARG A 906 -32.54 -20.45 21.57
C ARG A 906 -32.68 -18.92 21.68
N VAL A 907 -33.67 -18.36 20.97
CA VAL A 907 -34.02 -16.94 21.05
C VAL A 907 -34.96 -16.68 22.24
N THR A 908 -34.65 -15.71 23.10
CA THR A 908 -35.53 -15.22 24.17
C THR A 908 -35.77 -13.72 23.97
N GLY A 909 -37.02 -13.35 23.65
CA GLY A 909 -37.44 -11.99 23.31
C GLY A 909 -38.21 -11.92 21.99
N ASN A 910 -38.66 -10.72 21.63
CA ASN A 910 -39.61 -10.48 20.55
C ASN A 910 -38.95 -9.83 19.32
N TYR A 911 -39.55 -9.99 18.15
CA TYR A 911 -39.18 -9.30 16.89
C TYR A 911 -37.75 -9.54 16.41
N ASN A 912 -37.09 -10.63 16.81
CA ASN A 912 -35.76 -10.94 16.31
C ASN A 912 -35.83 -11.60 14.92
N THR A 913 -34.98 -11.16 13.99
CA THR A 913 -34.88 -11.66 12.62
C THR A 913 -33.54 -12.34 12.41
N ALA A 914 -33.54 -13.58 11.94
CA ALA A 914 -32.36 -14.43 11.72
C ALA A 914 -32.45 -15.10 10.34
N GLN A 915 -31.52 -14.79 9.43
CA GLN A 915 -31.47 -15.37 8.09
C GLN A 915 -30.06 -15.86 7.73
N GLY A 916 -29.93 -17.15 7.48
CA GLY A 916 -28.66 -17.83 7.18
C GLY A 916 -28.30 -18.87 8.22
N ARG A 917 -27.40 -19.79 7.86
CA ARG A 917 -26.97 -20.87 8.75
C ARG A 917 -26.38 -20.32 10.05
N THR A 918 -26.91 -20.78 11.20
CA THR A 918 -26.57 -20.34 12.57
C THR A 918 -26.66 -18.83 12.82
N ALA A 919 -27.38 -18.08 11.98
CA ALA A 919 -27.68 -16.67 12.21
C ALA A 919 -28.61 -16.54 13.43
N GLY A 920 -28.40 -15.54 14.29
CA GLY A 920 -29.27 -15.28 15.46
C GLY A 920 -29.40 -16.46 16.43
N GLN A 921 -28.40 -17.33 16.50
CA GLN A 921 -28.31 -18.39 17.50
C GLN A 921 -27.91 -17.80 18.87
N ASP A 922 -28.56 -18.22 19.95
CA ASP A 922 -28.33 -17.69 21.32
C ASP A 922 -28.52 -16.17 21.41
N VAL A 923 -29.75 -15.70 21.20
CA VAL A 923 -30.14 -14.28 21.30
C VAL A 923 -31.03 -14.07 22.51
N PHE A 924 -30.63 -13.18 23.41
CA PHE A 924 -31.41 -12.71 24.55
C PHE A 924 -31.67 -11.21 24.38
N GLY A 925 -32.89 -10.81 24.01
CA GLY A 925 -33.26 -9.42 23.78
C GLY A 925 -34.28 -9.25 22.65
N ILE A 926 -34.61 -8.00 22.31
CA ILE A 926 -35.65 -7.67 21.32
C ILE A 926 -35.09 -6.97 20.09
N GLU A 927 -35.79 -7.09 18.97
CA GLU A 927 -35.52 -6.36 17.72
C GLU A 927 -34.08 -6.53 17.16
N ASN A 928 -33.42 -7.67 17.44
CA ASN A 928 -32.12 -7.95 16.84
C ASN A 928 -32.29 -8.53 15.42
N THR A 929 -31.52 -8.03 14.46
CA THR A 929 -31.49 -8.49 13.07
C THR A 929 -30.15 -9.14 12.76
N ALA A 930 -30.15 -10.36 12.24
CA ALA A 930 -28.98 -11.15 11.92
C ALA A 930 -29.15 -11.78 10.52
N VAL A 931 -28.39 -11.33 9.53
CA VAL A 931 -28.44 -11.81 8.14
C VAL A 931 -27.04 -12.19 7.66
N GLY A 932 -26.84 -13.47 7.34
CA GLY A 932 -25.55 -14.05 6.97
C GLY A 932 -25.13 -15.18 7.92
N ALA A 933 -24.24 -16.06 7.44
CA ALA A 933 -23.83 -17.24 8.20
C ALA A 933 -23.17 -16.86 9.53
N SER A 934 -23.70 -17.36 10.65
CA SER A 934 -23.24 -17.04 12.01
C SER A 934 -23.25 -15.55 12.37
N SER A 935 -24.05 -14.74 11.66
CA SER A 935 -24.33 -13.35 12.05
C SER A 935 -25.15 -13.31 13.34
N GLY A 936 -24.92 -12.32 14.21
CA GLY A 936 -25.71 -12.13 15.42
C GLY A 936 -25.79 -13.36 16.33
N SER A 937 -24.82 -14.28 16.28
CA SER A 937 -24.77 -15.39 17.23
C SER A 937 -24.22 -14.90 18.58
N ASN A 938 -24.77 -15.39 19.69
CA ASN A 938 -24.43 -14.97 21.05
C ASN A 938 -24.67 -13.47 21.27
N VAL A 939 -25.91 -13.02 21.11
CA VAL A 939 -26.31 -11.62 21.37
C VAL A 939 -27.01 -11.55 22.73
N GLY A 940 -26.42 -10.80 23.65
CA GLY A 940 -26.85 -10.72 25.03
C GLY A 940 -26.64 -12.01 25.81
N THR A 941 -27.15 -12.02 27.03
CA THR A 941 -27.21 -13.19 27.92
C THR A 941 -28.52 -13.16 28.71
N SER A 942 -28.91 -14.26 29.34
CA SER A 942 -30.08 -14.30 30.23
C SER A 942 -29.99 -13.31 31.41
N ALA A 943 -28.78 -12.95 31.85
CA ALA A 943 -28.55 -11.97 32.91
C ALA A 943 -28.45 -10.52 32.39
N ARG A 944 -28.08 -10.32 31.13
CA ARG A 944 -27.96 -9.01 30.48
C ARG A 944 -28.39 -9.13 29.02
N PRO A 945 -29.69 -8.99 28.72
CA PRO A 945 -30.21 -8.99 27.36
C PRO A 945 -29.62 -7.84 26.54
N SER A 946 -29.54 -8.01 25.23
CA SER A 946 -29.05 -7.02 24.26
C SER A 946 -30.04 -6.88 23.11
N SER A 947 -30.45 -5.66 22.81
CA SER A 947 -31.57 -5.35 21.91
C SER A 947 -31.15 -4.38 20.79
N TYR A 948 -31.94 -4.32 19.73
CA TYR A 948 -31.74 -3.42 18.58
C TYR A 948 -30.43 -3.60 17.80
N ASN A 949 -29.73 -4.73 17.96
CA ASN A 949 -28.48 -4.99 17.24
C ASN A 949 -28.75 -5.45 15.81
N SER A 950 -28.04 -4.89 14.83
CA SER A 950 -28.17 -5.23 13.40
C SER A 950 -26.86 -5.76 12.85
N ALA A 951 -26.86 -7.02 12.41
CA ALA A 951 -25.72 -7.74 11.89
C ALA A 951 -25.98 -8.26 10.46
N LEU A 952 -25.22 -7.80 9.47
CA LEU A 952 -25.33 -8.21 8.07
C LEU A 952 -23.95 -8.61 7.52
N GLY A 953 -23.72 -9.91 7.34
CA GLY A 953 -22.44 -10.48 6.89
C GLY A 953 -22.11 -11.82 7.55
N ILE A 954 -21.10 -12.53 7.06
CA ILE A 954 -20.62 -13.75 7.71
C ILE A 954 -19.96 -13.37 9.05
N ASN A 955 -20.33 -14.02 10.15
CA ASN A 955 -19.84 -13.71 11.51
C ASN A 955 -19.99 -12.24 11.96
N ALA A 956 -20.82 -11.43 11.30
CA ALA A 956 -21.08 -10.04 11.69
C ALA A 956 -21.81 -10.00 13.04
N GLY A 957 -21.47 -9.06 13.93
CA GLY A 957 -22.17 -8.88 15.21
C GLY A 957 -22.20 -10.13 16.10
N ARG A 958 -21.18 -10.98 16.02
CA ARG A 958 -21.05 -12.17 16.87
C ARG A 958 -20.52 -11.79 18.26
N ASN A 959 -21.02 -12.43 19.31
CA ASN A 959 -20.63 -12.17 20.71
C ASN A 959 -20.86 -10.69 21.12
N VAL A 960 -22.07 -10.18 20.97
CA VAL A 960 -22.43 -8.78 21.28
C VAL A 960 -23.19 -8.72 22.61
N GLN A 961 -22.77 -7.87 23.56
CA GLN A 961 -23.41 -7.73 24.88
C GLN A 961 -23.94 -6.32 25.20
N GLY A 962 -23.96 -5.43 24.21
CA GLY A 962 -24.55 -4.09 24.33
C GLY A 962 -25.71 -3.88 23.36
N ASP A 963 -26.40 -2.76 23.51
CA ASP A 963 -27.59 -2.44 22.73
C ASP A 963 -27.26 -1.61 21.48
N SER A 964 -28.13 -1.68 20.47
CA SER A 964 -28.14 -0.79 19.31
C SER A 964 -26.84 -0.75 18.48
N ASN A 965 -26.09 -1.85 18.42
CA ASN A 965 -24.88 -1.94 17.59
C ASN A 965 -25.22 -2.31 16.13
N LEU A 966 -24.53 -1.68 15.17
CA LEU A 966 -24.64 -1.97 13.73
C LEU A 966 -23.34 -2.61 13.23
N ALA A 967 -23.42 -3.79 12.65
CA ALA A 967 -22.30 -4.55 12.09
C ALA A 967 -22.59 -4.97 10.64
N LEU A 968 -21.84 -4.44 9.68
CA LEU A 968 -21.99 -4.69 8.24
C LEU A 968 -20.67 -5.16 7.62
N GLY A 969 -20.61 -6.43 7.22
CA GLY A 969 -19.45 -7.05 6.58
C GLY A 969 -18.91 -8.28 7.33
N ASP A 970 -18.08 -9.06 6.64
CA ASP A 970 -17.50 -10.29 7.21
C ASP A 970 -16.69 -10.00 8.49
N THR A 971 -17.08 -10.63 9.60
CA THR A 971 -16.55 -10.46 10.97
C THR A 971 -16.60 -9.02 11.52
N ALA A 972 -17.40 -8.12 10.95
CA ALA A 972 -17.60 -6.77 11.50
C ALA A 972 -18.29 -6.83 12.88
N GLY A 973 -17.90 -5.97 13.82
CA GLY A 973 -18.55 -5.88 15.14
C GLY A 973 -18.51 -7.19 15.96
N ASN A 974 -17.50 -8.03 15.76
CA ASN A 974 -17.31 -9.26 16.52
C ASN A 974 -16.69 -8.93 17.91
N ASN A 975 -17.18 -9.57 18.98
CA ASN A 975 -16.79 -9.31 20.37
C ASN A 975 -16.99 -7.85 20.81
N VAL A 976 -18.23 -7.34 20.74
CA VAL A 976 -18.57 -5.96 21.15
C VAL A 976 -19.36 -5.98 22.45
N ILE A 977 -18.80 -5.44 23.53
CA ILE A 977 -19.43 -5.43 24.86
C ILE A 977 -20.27 -4.17 25.10
N GLY A 978 -19.84 -3.03 24.54
CA GLY A 978 -20.56 -1.76 24.66
C GLY A 978 -21.66 -1.56 23.62
N SER A 979 -22.29 -0.39 23.66
CA SER A 979 -23.55 -0.07 22.97
C SER A 979 -23.40 1.06 21.95
N ARG A 980 -24.33 1.12 20.98
CA ARG A 980 -24.45 2.18 19.96
C ARG A 980 -23.22 2.28 19.03
N ASN A 981 -22.46 1.21 18.88
CA ASN A 981 -21.30 1.20 17.99
C ASN A 981 -21.69 0.88 16.54
N VAL A 982 -20.99 1.49 15.59
CA VAL A 982 -21.16 1.26 14.14
C VAL A 982 -19.88 0.65 13.58
N ALA A 983 -19.99 -0.51 12.93
CA ALA A 983 -18.88 -1.24 12.33
C ALA A 983 -19.23 -1.62 10.89
N VAL A 984 -18.57 -1.01 9.90
CA VAL A 984 -18.87 -1.20 8.47
C VAL A 984 -17.59 -1.53 7.70
N GLY A 985 -17.52 -2.74 7.15
CA GLY A 985 -16.38 -3.30 6.43
C GLY A 985 -15.84 -4.57 7.09
N ARG A 986 -15.16 -5.43 6.30
CA ARG A 986 -14.61 -6.70 6.80
C ARG A 986 -13.66 -6.44 7.99
N ALA A 987 -13.93 -7.08 9.12
CA ALA A 987 -13.22 -6.92 10.39
C ALA A 987 -13.18 -5.48 10.94
N ALA A 988 -14.16 -4.64 10.60
CA ALA A 988 -14.34 -3.33 11.26
C ALA A 988 -14.85 -3.51 12.70
N GLY A 989 -14.39 -2.67 13.64
CA GLY A 989 -14.93 -2.60 15.00
C GLY A 989 -14.87 -3.91 15.80
N GLN A 990 -13.82 -4.72 15.62
CA GLN A 990 -13.62 -5.95 16.41
C GLN A 990 -13.05 -5.67 17.80
N ASP A 991 -13.42 -6.51 18.77
CA ASP A 991 -12.93 -6.53 20.15
C ASP A 991 -13.06 -5.15 20.82
N LEU A 992 -14.30 -4.66 20.91
CA LEU A 992 -14.69 -3.40 21.54
C LEU A 992 -15.20 -3.66 22.96
N THR A 993 -14.27 -3.71 23.90
CA THR A 993 -14.52 -3.90 25.33
C THR A 993 -14.81 -2.56 25.99
N ASP A 994 -16.01 -2.39 26.55
CA ASP A 994 -16.47 -1.18 27.26
C ASP A 994 -16.41 0.14 26.43
N VAL A 995 -16.48 0.01 25.11
CA VAL A 995 -16.52 1.13 24.17
C VAL A 995 -17.97 1.37 23.73
N ASN A 996 -18.45 2.60 23.91
CA ASN A 996 -19.78 3.03 23.47
C ASN A 996 -19.67 4.12 22.39
N ASP A 997 -20.72 4.25 21.57
CA ASP A 997 -20.88 5.35 20.59
C ASP A 997 -19.73 5.47 19.56
N ALA A 998 -18.97 4.40 19.32
CA ALA A 998 -17.80 4.42 18.44
C ALA A 998 -18.15 4.00 17.00
N THR A 999 -17.54 4.66 16.01
CA THR A 999 -17.78 4.40 14.58
C THR A 999 -16.52 3.93 13.87
N SER A 1000 -16.54 2.72 13.30
CA SER A 1000 -15.46 2.11 12.52
C SER A 1000 -15.93 1.87 11.09
N LEU A 1001 -15.47 2.68 10.12
CA LEU A 1001 -15.89 2.65 8.72
C LEU A 1001 -14.70 2.34 7.79
N GLY A 1002 -14.59 1.09 7.36
CA GLY A 1002 -13.54 0.56 6.47
C GLY A 1002 -13.01 -0.80 6.94
N SER A 1003 -12.49 -1.63 6.03
CA SER A 1003 -11.97 -2.95 6.41
C SER A 1003 -10.81 -2.83 7.41
N GLY A 1004 -10.89 -3.54 8.54
CA GLY A 1004 -9.92 -3.47 9.63
C GLY A 1004 -9.87 -2.13 10.38
N SER A 1005 -10.85 -1.24 10.19
CA SER A 1005 -10.95 -0.01 10.98
C SER A 1005 -11.34 -0.31 12.42
N LYS A 1006 -10.78 0.40 13.39
CA LYS A 1006 -11.07 0.21 14.81
C LYS A 1006 -11.04 1.54 15.58
N ALA A 1007 -12.22 1.98 16.00
CA ALA A 1007 -12.39 3.00 17.03
C ALA A 1007 -12.48 2.29 18.39
N ALA A 1008 -11.39 2.24 19.14
CA ALA A 1008 -11.25 1.49 20.40
C ALA A 1008 -11.48 2.32 21.67
N THR A 1009 -11.91 3.57 21.53
CA THR A 1009 -12.26 4.45 22.64
C THR A 1009 -13.66 5.03 22.43
N THR A 1010 -14.37 5.28 23.54
CA THR A 1010 -15.77 5.74 23.51
C THR A 1010 -15.91 7.07 22.77
N ASN A 1011 -16.99 7.20 21.99
CA ASN A 1011 -17.29 8.36 21.13
C ASN A 1011 -16.28 8.64 19.99
N SER A 1012 -15.33 7.73 19.72
CA SER A 1012 -14.31 7.90 18.68
C SER A 1012 -14.75 7.40 17.29
N VAL A 1013 -14.12 7.93 16.24
CA VAL A 1013 -14.41 7.60 14.83
C VAL A 1013 -13.13 7.17 14.09
N ALA A 1014 -13.10 5.96 13.54
CA ALA A 1014 -12.04 5.45 12.69
C ALA A 1014 -12.54 5.34 11.24
N LEU A 1015 -12.04 6.22 10.36
CA LEU A 1015 -12.51 6.37 8.99
C LEU A 1015 -11.44 5.94 7.97
N GLY A 1016 -11.75 4.94 7.15
CA GLY A 1016 -10.86 4.33 6.17
C GLY A 1016 -10.32 2.95 6.59
N ALA A 1017 -9.86 2.16 5.62
CA ALA A 1017 -9.35 0.81 5.88
C ALA A 1017 -8.11 0.83 6.78
N ASN A 1018 -8.08 0.00 7.83
CA ASN A 1018 -7.03 -0.03 8.86
C ASN A 1018 -6.79 1.31 9.58
N SER A 1019 -7.78 2.20 9.62
CA SER A 1019 -7.74 3.38 10.48
C SER A 1019 -7.95 2.99 11.94
N GLN A 1020 -7.23 3.63 12.85
CA GLN A 1020 -7.22 3.33 14.27
C GLN A 1020 -7.42 4.62 15.06
N ALA A 1021 -8.56 4.74 15.74
CA ALA A 1021 -8.81 5.74 16.77
C ALA A 1021 -8.73 5.01 18.11
N ILE A 1022 -7.52 4.90 18.65
CA ILE A 1022 -7.19 4.01 19.78
C ILE A 1022 -6.67 4.78 21.01
N ARG A 1023 -6.57 6.10 20.92
CA ARG A 1023 -6.10 6.95 22.01
C ARG A 1023 -7.26 7.43 22.86
N ASP A 1024 -7.05 7.50 24.16
CA ASP A 1024 -7.97 8.16 25.09
C ASP A 1024 -7.53 9.62 25.25
N VAL A 1025 -7.99 10.44 24.30
CA VAL A 1025 -7.73 11.88 24.28
C VAL A 1025 -8.38 12.65 25.43
N GLY A 1026 -9.20 12.00 26.28
CA GLY A 1026 -9.70 12.59 27.52
C GLY A 1026 -8.63 12.71 28.62
N SER A 1027 -7.51 11.98 28.50
CA SER A 1027 -6.39 12.02 29.46
C SER A 1027 -5.03 12.38 28.86
N GLU A 1028 -4.93 12.60 27.54
CA GLU A 1028 -3.72 13.11 26.89
C GLU A 1028 -3.67 14.65 26.99
N ILE A 1029 -2.52 15.22 27.36
CA ILE A 1029 -2.30 16.67 27.34
C ILE A 1029 -2.01 17.10 25.90
N ALA A 1030 -2.92 17.84 25.28
CA ALA A 1030 -2.68 18.46 23.97
C ALA A 1030 -1.48 19.42 24.02
N TYR A 1031 -0.80 19.62 22.89
CA TYR A 1031 0.30 20.57 22.81
C TYR A 1031 -0.20 22.02 23.01
N ILE A 1032 0.21 22.63 24.13
CA ILE A 1032 -0.10 24.02 24.47
C ILE A 1032 1.23 24.80 24.51
N PRO A 1033 1.43 25.79 23.62
CA PRO A 1033 2.57 26.72 23.68
C PRO A 1033 2.59 27.49 25.01
N VAL A 1034 3.79 27.69 25.55
CA VAL A 1034 3.99 28.38 26.84
C VAL A 1034 3.36 29.78 26.80
N GLY A 1035 2.48 30.06 27.76
CA GLY A 1035 1.80 31.36 27.89
C GLY A 1035 0.52 31.53 27.05
N VAL A 1036 0.10 30.51 26.29
CA VAL A 1036 -1.11 30.55 25.44
C VAL A 1036 -2.19 29.66 26.03
N THR A 1037 -3.46 30.09 25.93
CA THR A 1037 -4.63 29.24 26.17
C THR A 1037 -5.23 28.84 24.83
N ILE A 1038 -5.49 27.55 24.61
CA ILE A 1038 -6.10 27.01 23.38
C ILE A 1038 -7.49 26.44 23.72
N ALA A 1039 -8.50 26.80 22.93
CA ALA A 1039 -9.84 26.24 23.07
C ALA A 1039 -9.85 24.73 22.74
N GLY A 1040 -10.58 23.93 23.52
CA GLY A 1040 -10.71 22.49 23.26
C GLY A 1040 -9.50 21.62 23.61
N ALA A 1041 -8.51 22.14 24.36
CA ALA A 1041 -7.28 21.41 24.70
C ALA A 1041 -7.50 20.08 25.45
N ASN A 1042 -8.64 19.90 26.13
CA ASN A 1042 -9.09 18.62 26.69
C ASN A 1042 -10.40 18.21 26.00
N ALA A 1043 -10.30 17.36 24.97
CA ALA A 1043 -11.45 16.88 24.23
C ALA A 1043 -12.03 15.61 24.88
N ASN A 1044 -12.95 15.77 25.83
CA ASN A 1044 -13.67 14.66 26.51
C ASN A 1044 -14.67 13.91 25.59
N GLY A 1045 -14.43 13.86 24.29
CA GLY A 1045 -15.37 13.41 23.25
C GLY A 1045 -14.77 12.49 22.19
N GLY A 1046 -13.63 11.84 22.47
CA GLY A 1046 -13.03 10.87 21.55
C GLY A 1046 -12.23 11.45 20.38
N GLU A 1047 -11.55 10.58 19.64
CA GLU A 1047 -10.67 10.90 18.51
C GLU A 1047 -11.34 10.59 17.17
N VAL A 1048 -11.21 11.48 16.18
CA VAL A 1048 -11.50 11.17 14.76
C VAL A 1048 -10.20 10.86 14.03
N SER A 1049 -9.95 9.58 13.76
CA SER A 1049 -8.74 9.11 13.07
C SER A 1049 -9.04 8.67 11.63
N ILE A 1050 -8.31 9.26 10.68
CA ILE A 1050 -8.36 8.90 9.25
C ILE A 1050 -7.22 7.97 8.82
N GLY A 1051 -6.45 7.40 9.75
CA GLY A 1051 -5.29 6.56 9.45
C GLY A 1051 -4.83 5.71 10.64
N SER A 1052 -3.63 5.17 10.57
CA SER A 1052 -2.90 4.57 11.70
C SER A 1052 -1.48 5.13 11.73
N ILE A 1053 -0.75 4.94 12.82
CA ILE A 1053 0.61 5.50 13.00
C ILE A 1053 1.53 5.02 11.86
N GLY A 1054 2.19 5.96 11.18
CA GLY A 1054 3.01 5.73 9.99
C GLY A 1054 2.22 5.41 8.71
N LYS A 1055 0.89 5.55 8.75
CA LYS A 1055 -0.08 5.35 7.64
C LYS A 1055 -1.18 6.42 7.70
N GLU A 1056 -0.79 7.64 8.05
CA GLU A 1056 -1.64 8.82 8.10
C GLU A 1056 -2.20 9.14 6.71
N ARG A 1057 -3.41 9.71 6.65
CA ARG A 1057 -4.03 10.15 5.40
C ARG A 1057 -4.16 11.67 5.36
N ARG A 1058 -4.19 12.21 4.14
CA ARG A 1058 -4.44 13.65 3.93
C ARG A 1058 -5.93 13.93 4.00
N LEU A 1059 -6.32 14.91 4.81
CA LEU A 1059 -7.65 15.52 4.74
C LEU A 1059 -7.61 16.66 3.72
N THR A 1060 -8.37 16.54 2.63
CA THR A 1060 -8.42 17.53 1.54
C THR A 1060 -9.80 18.17 1.44
N ASN A 1061 -9.90 19.34 0.79
CA ASN A 1061 -11.13 20.13 0.64
C ASN A 1061 -11.67 20.68 1.98
N VAL A 1062 -10.80 20.87 2.97
CA VAL A 1062 -11.12 21.55 4.23
C VAL A 1062 -11.29 23.06 3.95
N ALA A 1063 -12.49 23.58 4.22
CA ALA A 1063 -12.77 25.01 4.14
C ALA A 1063 -11.93 25.81 5.16
N ALA A 1064 -11.95 27.13 5.09
CA ALA A 1064 -11.27 27.94 6.10
C ALA A 1064 -11.99 27.81 7.45
N ALA A 1065 -11.24 27.47 8.50
CA ALA A 1065 -11.68 27.49 9.91
C ALA A 1065 -12.33 28.84 10.28
N SER A 1066 -13.44 28.77 11.01
CA SER A 1066 -14.30 29.89 11.41
C SER A 1066 -14.47 30.01 12.92
N GLN A 1067 -14.19 28.94 13.67
CA GLN A 1067 -14.18 28.83 15.13
C GLN A 1067 -12.85 28.22 15.58
N ASP A 1068 -12.46 28.44 16.84
CA ASP A 1068 -11.16 28.00 17.39
C ASP A 1068 -10.94 26.47 17.37
N THR A 1069 -12.01 25.68 17.27
CA THR A 1069 -11.98 24.21 17.22
C THR A 1069 -12.04 23.63 15.79
N ASP A 1070 -12.13 24.47 14.75
CA ASP A 1070 -12.18 24.02 13.36
C ASP A 1070 -10.79 23.58 12.85
N ALA A 1071 -10.75 22.60 11.95
CA ALA A 1071 -9.50 22.18 11.32
C ALA A 1071 -8.93 23.26 10.38
N VAL A 1072 -7.76 23.81 10.74
CA VAL A 1072 -7.06 24.83 9.95
C VAL A 1072 -6.50 24.23 8.66
N ASN A 1073 -6.82 24.84 7.51
CA ASN A 1073 -6.27 24.40 6.22
C ASN A 1073 -4.91 25.05 5.88
N LEU A 1074 -4.22 24.52 4.87
CA LEU A 1074 -2.89 25.01 4.49
C LEU A 1074 -2.87 26.48 4.02
N SER A 1075 -3.97 27.03 3.48
CA SER A 1075 -4.00 28.44 3.07
C SER A 1075 -4.08 29.36 4.28
N GLN A 1076 -4.82 28.99 5.32
CA GLN A 1076 -4.84 29.73 6.59
C GLN A 1076 -3.49 29.66 7.32
N LEU A 1077 -2.84 28.50 7.36
CA LEU A 1077 -1.50 28.40 7.96
C LEU A 1077 -0.48 29.29 7.23
N LYS A 1078 -0.52 29.32 5.88
CA LYS A 1078 0.31 30.23 5.07
C LYS A 1078 -0.05 31.71 5.29
N ALA A 1079 -1.33 32.03 5.43
CA ALA A 1079 -1.79 33.40 5.71
C ALA A 1079 -1.32 33.87 7.11
N ALA A 1080 -1.41 33.01 8.13
CA ALA A 1080 -0.89 33.27 9.46
C ALA A 1080 0.64 33.43 9.46
N GLN A 1081 1.37 32.57 8.74
CA GLN A 1081 2.82 32.68 8.58
C GLN A 1081 3.24 33.97 7.87
N ALA A 1082 2.49 34.43 6.87
CA ALA A 1082 2.72 35.70 6.19
C ALA A 1082 2.41 36.90 7.11
N ALA A 1083 1.29 36.86 7.84
CA ALA A 1083 0.89 37.88 8.80
C ALA A 1083 1.84 37.99 10.00
N ALA A 1084 2.54 36.91 10.36
CA ALA A 1084 3.58 36.89 11.38
C ALA A 1084 4.90 37.57 10.96
N THR A 1085 4.98 38.19 9.78
CA THR A 1085 6.17 38.94 9.33
C THR A 1085 6.03 40.44 9.57
N THR A 1086 6.60 40.92 10.68
CA THR A 1086 6.59 42.34 11.05
C THR A 1086 7.68 43.13 10.32
N HIS A 1087 7.27 44.11 9.50
CA HIS A 1087 8.15 44.86 8.59
C HIS A 1087 7.89 46.36 8.65
N TYR A 1088 8.93 47.11 8.97
CA TYR A 1088 8.75 48.46 9.51
C TYR A 1088 9.74 49.48 8.93
N VAL A 1089 9.83 49.43 7.60
CA VAL A 1089 10.79 50.08 6.69
C VAL A 1089 12.25 49.72 6.99
N SER A 1090 12.95 49.14 6.01
CA SER A 1090 14.33 48.68 6.23
C SER A 1090 15.30 49.87 6.38
N VAL A 1091 15.64 50.18 7.64
CA VAL A 1091 16.72 51.10 8.01
C VAL A 1091 17.82 50.26 8.66
N ASN A 1092 19.06 50.37 8.17
CA ASN A 1092 20.19 49.73 8.83
C ASN A 1092 20.71 50.66 9.94
N ASP A 1093 20.39 50.33 11.20
CA ASP A 1093 20.61 51.18 12.38
C ASP A 1093 21.83 50.78 13.24
N GLY A 1094 22.60 49.78 12.79
CA GLY A 1094 23.72 49.22 13.56
C GLY A 1094 23.34 48.09 14.52
N GLY A 1095 22.10 47.58 14.47
CA GLY A 1095 21.70 46.29 15.06
C GLY A 1095 20.88 46.37 16.35
N ASN A 1096 20.25 47.51 16.66
CA ASN A 1096 19.46 47.69 17.89
C ASN A 1096 18.14 48.43 17.61
N GLN A 1097 17.02 47.69 17.62
CA GLN A 1097 15.66 48.20 17.34
C GLN A 1097 15.32 49.46 18.18
N LYS A 1098 14.84 50.50 17.50
CA LYS A 1098 14.32 51.76 18.09
C LYS A 1098 12.86 52.02 17.67
N ALA A 1099 12.24 53.09 18.19
CA ALA A 1099 10.89 53.51 17.81
C ALA A 1099 10.74 53.76 16.29
N ASN A 1100 9.51 53.72 15.79
CA ASN A 1100 9.17 53.59 14.36
C ASN A 1100 9.65 52.29 13.68
N TYR A 1101 10.29 51.36 14.39
CA TYR A 1101 10.28 49.93 14.02
C TYR A 1101 8.87 49.31 14.17
N ASN A 1102 7.77 50.08 14.15
CA ASN A 1102 6.43 49.55 13.86
C ASN A 1102 5.75 50.24 12.64
N ASN A 1103 6.48 51.09 11.90
CA ASN A 1103 5.94 52.00 10.86
C ASN A 1103 4.74 52.85 11.37
N ASP A 1104 4.77 53.19 12.65
CA ASP A 1104 3.74 53.91 13.40
C ASP A 1104 4.04 55.42 13.55
N GLY A 1105 5.22 55.88 13.10
CA GLY A 1105 5.61 57.29 13.09
C GLY A 1105 4.89 58.17 12.06
N ALA A 1106 4.26 57.57 11.04
CA ALA A 1106 3.48 58.26 10.02
C ALA A 1106 2.05 58.53 10.51
N THR A 1107 1.90 59.43 11.49
CA THR A 1107 0.62 59.70 12.19
C THR A 1107 -0.26 60.74 11.49
N GLY A 1108 0.31 61.58 10.64
CA GLY A 1108 -0.40 62.56 9.83
C GLY A 1108 -1.05 61.93 8.59
N LEU A 1109 -2.18 62.50 8.14
CA LEU A 1109 -2.87 62.03 6.93
C LEU A 1109 -1.96 62.19 5.69
N ASN A 1110 -1.74 61.14 4.90
CA ASN A 1110 -0.80 61.09 3.76
C ASN A 1110 0.69 61.31 4.12
N SER A 1111 1.09 61.02 5.37
CA SER A 1111 2.47 61.22 5.81
C SER A 1111 3.40 60.03 5.53
N VAL A 1112 4.72 60.28 5.55
CA VAL A 1112 5.79 59.29 5.37
C VAL A 1112 6.83 59.46 6.47
N ALA A 1113 7.07 58.42 7.29
CA ALA A 1113 8.07 58.42 8.35
C ALA A 1113 9.06 57.27 8.15
N ILE A 1114 10.30 57.58 7.74
CA ILE A 1114 11.36 56.61 7.44
C ILE A 1114 12.60 56.97 8.25
N GLY A 1115 13.10 56.02 9.06
CA GLY A 1115 14.20 56.28 10.00
C GLY A 1115 13.74 56.11 11.44
N THR A 1116 14.68 55.78 12.32
CA THR A 1116 14.40 55.50 13.73
C THR A 1116 13.81 56.72 14.44
N SER A 1117 12.72 56.53 15.18
CA SER A 1117 12.01 57.60 15.91
C SER A 1117 11.56 58.79 15.04
N SER A 1118 11.41 58.60 13.72
CA SER A 1118 10.84 59.64 12.85
C SER A 1118 9.34 59.80 13.09
N LEU A 1119 8.85 61.05 13.09
CA LEU A 1119 7.45 61.40 13.32
C LEU A 1119 6.98 62.35 12.21
N ALA A 1120 6.11 61.86 11.33
CA ALA A 1120 5.44 62.69 10.34
C ALA A 1120 3.98 62.87 10.78
N ALA A 1121 3.74 63.85 11.65
CA ALA A 1121 2.42 64.12 12.26
C ALA A 1121 1.56 65.11 11.45
N GLY A 1122 2.18 65.90 10.56
CA GLY A 1122 1.47 66.82 9.68
C GLY A 1122 0.78 66.12 8.50
N THR A 1123 -0.29 66.74 7.98
CA THR A 1123 -0.95 66.29 6.74
C THR A 1123 0.02 66.39 5.57
N SER A 1124 0.19 65.33 4.78
CA SER A 1124 1.17 65.21 3.68
C SER A 1124 2.62 65.48 4.09
N ALA A 1125 2.98 65.21 5.34
CA ALA A 1125 4.31 65.46 5.88
C ALA A 1125 5.30 64.31 5.59
N VAL A 1126 6.59 64.62 5.40
CA VAL A 1126 7.65 63.62 5.17
C VAL A 1126 8.76 63.79 6.22
N ALA A 1127 9.01 62.77 7.03
CA ALA A 1127 10.11 62.70 7.99
C ALA A 1127 11.08 61.57 7.57
N LEU A 1128 12.29 61.92 7.11
CA LEU A 1128 13.31 60.98 6.64
C LEU A 1128 14.63 61.17 7.41
N GLY A 1129 14.92 60.25 8.34
CA GLY A 1129 16.13 60.23 9.16
C GLY A 1129 15.85 60.03 10.65
N ASP A 1130 16.86 59.63 11.41
CA ASP A 1130 16.75 59.42 12.87
C ASP A 1130 16.24 60.69 13.57
N ILE A 1131 15.25 60.54 14.46
CA ILE A 1131 14.55 61.60 15.21
C ILE A 1131 14.05 62.80 14.38
N SER A 1132 13.82 62.62 13.08
CA SER A 1132 13.20 63.66 12.23
C SER A 1132 11.72 63.87 12.58
N ASN A 1133 11.26 65.12 12.61
CA ASN A 1133 9.88 65.45 12.95
C ASN A 1133 9.27 66.43 11.94
N ALA A 1134 8.27 65.98 11.20
CA ALA A 1134 7.46 66.80 10.31
C ALA A 1134 6.02 66.89 10.85
N SER A 1135 5.80 67.83 11.78
CA SER A 1135 4.49 68.10 12.39
C SER A 1135 3.68 69.17 11.66
N GLY A 1136 4.33 70.01 10.84
CA GLY A 1136 3.64 70.97 9.99
C GLY A 1136 2.95 70.28 8.80
N ASN A 1137 1.74 70.74 8.43
CA ASN A 1137 1.09 70.27 7.22
C ASN A 1137 1.96 70.63 5.99
N PHE A 1138 2.13 69.68 5.08
CA PHE A 1138 3.04 69.70 3.91
C PHE A 1138 4.53 69.86 4.27
N GLY A 1139 4.89 69.70 5.55
CA GLY A 1139 6.27 69.82 6.02
C GLY A 1139 7.14 68.65 5.61
N ILE A 1140 8.38 68.93 5.20
CA ILE A 1140 9.38 67.91 4.86
C ILE A 1140 10.60 68.10 5.77
N ALA A 1141 10.93 67.10 6.58
CA ALA A 1141 12.10 67.05 7.44
C ALA A 1141 13.01 65.89 7.03
N ILE A 1142 14.18 66.20 6.45
CA ILE A 1142 15.16 65.20 6.00
C ILE A 1142 16.52 65.46 6.67
N GLY A 1143 17.00 64.45 7.38
CA GLY A 1143 18.25 64.48 8.15
C GLY A 1143 18.05 64.22 9.64
N TYR A 1144 19.14 63.84 10.32
CA TYR A 1144 19.16 63.57 11.75
C TYR A 1144 18.63 64.78 12.54
N GLY A 1145 17.52 64.61 13.26
CA GLY A 1145 16.93 65.67 14.10
C GLY A 1145 16.40 66.89 13.35
N ALA A 1146 16.09 66.77 12.05
CA ALA A 1146 15.41 67.82 11.29
C ALA A 1146 13.97 68.02 11.80
N ARG A 1147 13.51 69.27 11.97
CA ARG A 1147 12.18 69.59 12.54
C ARG A 1147 11.39 70.59 11.68
N ALA A 1148 10.49 70.07 10.85
CA ALA A 1148 9.54 70.82 10.02
C ALA A 1148 8.21 71.00 10.78
N LEU A 1149 8.08 72.11 11.52
CA LEU A 1149 6.96 72.38 12.42
C LEU A 1149 5.96 73.38 11.82
N GLY A 1150 6.43 74.28 10.96
CA GLY A 1150 5.58 75.22 10.21
C GLY A 1150 4.88 74.55 9.03
N GLN A 1151 3.73 75.10 8.61
CA GLN A 1151 3.06 74.66 7.37
C GLN A 1151 3.96 74.93 6.15
N ASP A 1152 4.00 74.01 5.17
CA ASP A 1152 4.81 74.12 3.95
C ASP A 1152 6.31 74.37 4.23
N SER A 1153 6.83 73.85 5.36
CA SER A 1153 8.24 74.03 5.75
C SER A 1153 9.15 72.92 5.24
N TYR A 1154 10.31 73.28 4.69
CA TYR A 1154 11.26 72.34 4.08
C TYR A 1154 12.60 72.37 4.82
N VAL A 1155 12.93 71.30 5.53
CA VAL A 1155 14.09 71.20 6.42
C VAL A 1155 15.02 70.11 5.91
N LEU A 1156 16.11 70.50 5.23
CA LEU A 1156 17.11 69.60 4.68
C LEU A 1156 18.45 69.80 5.40
N GLY A 1157 18.70 69.03 6.47
CA GLY A 1157 19.96 69.10 7.21
C GLY A 1157 19.88 68.67 8.67
N LYS A 1158 21.03 68.30 9.24
CA LYS A 1158 21.15 67.80 10.61
C LYS A 1158 20.81 68.89 11.64
N GLY A 1159 19.85 68.61 12.53
CA GLY A 1159 19.52 69.43 13.69
C GLY A 1159 18.95 70.82 13.37
N SER A 1160 18.41 71.01 12.16
CA SER A 1160 17.76 72.27 11.75
C SER A 1160 16.27 72.25 12.11
N GLU A 1161 15.72 73.41 12.47
CA GLU A 1161 14.31 73.58 12.87
C GLU A 1161 13.67 74.75 12.12
N VAL A 1162 12.47 74.53 11.59
CA VAL A 1162 11.64 75.55 10.95
C VAL A 1162 10.24 75.52 11.56
N SER A 1163 9.89 76.59 12.26
CA SER A 1163 8.54 76.83 12.80
C SER A 1163 7.75 77.87 12.01
N GLY A 1164 8.43 78.73 11.25
CA GLY A 1164 7.79 79.64 10.28
C GLY A 1164 7.19 78.88 9.09
N ALA A 1165 6.08 79.38 8.55
CA ALA A 1165 5.40 78.81 7.40
C ALA A 1165 6.11 79.13 6.08
N ALA A 1166 6.02 78.23 5.09
CA ALA A 1166 6.59 78.37 3.75
C ALA A 1166 8.11 78.67 3.74
N SER A 1167 8.83 78.22 4.77
CA SER A 1167 10.25 78.52 5.02
C SER A 1167 11.15 77.31 4.78
N THR A 1168 12.38 77.54 4.31
CA THR A 1168 13.28 76.48 3.84
C THR A 1168 14.66 76.56 4.51
N THR A 1169 15.22 75.45 4.99
CA THR A 1169 16.63 75.37 5.41
C THR A 1169 17.39 74.33 4.59
N LEU A 1170 18.60 74.68 4.16
CA LEU A 1170 19.57 73.75 3.55
C LEU A 1170 20.90 73.83 4.29
N GLY A 1171 21.24 72.75 5.02
CA GLY A 1171 22.41 72.66 5.89
C GLY A 1171 22.06 72.57 7.38
N GLY A 1172 23.07 72.46 8.24
CA GLY A 1172 22.93 71.92 9.61
C GLY A 1172 22.87 72.96 10.73
N GLY A 1173 21.96 72.76 11.68
CA GLY A 1173 21.79 73.61 12.87
C GLY A 1173 21.12 74.96 12.60
N ASN A 1174 20.41 75.12 11.48
CA ASN A 1174 19.72 76.35 11.14
C ASN A 1174 18.37 76.43 11.87
N ALA A 1175 17.97 77.62 12.34
CA ALA A 1175 16.72 77.84 13.06
C ALA A 1175 15.93 79.00 12.41
N ILE A 1176 14.76 78.71 11.85
CA ILE A 1176 13.88 79.72 11.24
C ILE A 1176 12.54 79.78 11.99
N ALA A 1177 12.25 80.95 12.56
CA ALA A 1177 10.96 81.28 13.15
C ALA A 1177 10.12 82.22 12.26
N GLY A 1178 10.76 82.98 11.37
CA GLY A 1178 10.06 83.85 10.40
C GLY A 1178 9.47 83.07 9.21
N ASN A 1179 8.38 83.59 8.64
CA ASN A 1179 7.70 83.02 7.48
C ASN A 1179 8.37 83.41 6.15
N PHE A 1180 8.26 82.56 5.13
CA PHE A 1180 8.84 82.78 3.79
C PHE A 1180 10.37 83.01 3.79
N SER A 1181 11.06 82.52 4.82
CA SER A 1181 12.49 82.75 5.04
C SER A 1181 13.33 81.54 4.64
N THR A 1182 14.56 81.78 4.19
CA THR A 1182 15.47 80.74 3.70
C THR A 1182 16.83 80.80 4.40
N ALA A 1183 17.31 79.70 4.98
CA ALA A 1183 18.64 79.65 5.58
C ALA A 1183 19.53 78.60 4.91
N VAL A 1184 20.69 79.02 4.38
CA VAL A 1184 21.63 78.15 3.64
C VAL A 1184 23.01 78.22 4.29
N GLY A 1185 23.52 77.09 4.74
CA GLY A 1185 24.77 77.01 5.51
C GLY A 1185 24.57 76.32 6.85
N ALA A 1186 25.31 76.75 7.88
CA ALA A 1186 25.25 76.14 9.20
C ALA A 1186 25.12 77.16 10.33
N ALA A 1187 24.35 76.81 11.37
CA ALA A 1187 24.07 77.63 12.55
C ALA A 1187 23.44 79.02 12.29
N ASN A 1188 22.75 79.19 11.16
CA ASN A 1188 22.02 80.42 10.85
C ASN A 1188 20.70 80.51 11.63
N ARG A 1189 20.49 81.63 12.33
CA ARG A 1189 19.20 81.95 12.98
C ARG A 1189 18.48 83.07 12.24
N VAL A 1190 17.19 82.86 11.93
CA VAL A 1190 16.33 83.77 11.18
C VAL A 1190 14.98 83.94 11.88
N ASP A 1191 14.87 85.01 12.66
CA ASP A 1191 13.67 85.35 13.45
C ASP A 1191 12.74 86.38 12.77
N GLN A 1192 13.01 86.74 11.50
CA GLN A 1192 12.19 87.68 10.73
C GLN A 1192 11.72 87.07 9.40
N ASP A 1193 10.58 87.56 8.91
CA ASP A 1193 9.91 87.09 7.70
C ASP A 1193 10.64 87.56 6.42
N SER A 1194 10.52 86.78 5.34
CA SER A 1194 11.12 87.05 4.02
C SER A 1194 12.63 87.28 4.01
N CYS A 1195 13.37 86.63 4.92
CA CYS A 1195 14.81 86.81 5.10
C CYS A 1195 15.60 85.60 4.57
N THR A 1196 16.62 85.87 3.76
CA THR A 1196 17.57 84.84 3.28
C THR A 1196 18.93 85.01 3.96
N ARG A 1197 19.48 83.93 4.56
CA ARG A 1197 20.70 84.00 5.37
C ARG A 1197 21.63 82.79 5.27
#